data_AF-A0AAV9PFE5-F1
#
_entry.id   AF-A0AAV9PFE5-F1
#
_cell.length_a   1.000
_cell.length_b   1.000
_cell.length_c   1.000
_cell.angle_alpha   90.00
_cell.angle_beta   90.00
_cell.angle_gamma   90.00
#
_symmetry.space_group_name_H-M   'P 1'
#
loop_
_entity.id
_entity.type
_entity.pdbx_description
1 polymer ?
#
loop_
_entity_poly.entity_id
_entity_poly.type
_entity_poly.pdbx_seq_one_letter_code
_entity_poly.pdbx_strand_id
1 'polypeptide(L)'
;MRNLLTQLLAIGPELASFILTSPLVFARPTYALTPTEAPSPNLDISQLGRVALVGDFDSISLYQYEGQTENVLNTNGSQSLLTRYPNGAFESLGLSDAYIEAMCTFRRGGTVHGVVLGGNFTSVAGVQAQSVALWDPDTGGITPLPGINGKVSSLYCDDDSGTVYVGGMFTAGNSTNAMAWTTEWTNLPFSGFNGPVYSIEKNAAGNIVFGGEFSGLGMAGNGSSSSASNSSASINSDAQVINLAGGDIGATGTTTTAGFDDPTNIICKTGEEDGPGNTWLLADNTGGWWQGQFSFGFIPTKLRLYNTKYQGRGTKTFYFENLNSGGILNLNYIDVDGQNRSCSLNCPLPRGNSTYQDFYMVPAVGMDSFRIFITEWYGDGGGLAGIEMFQDELYSFAINDFNEPQCDGVSNGSSSTVSPSNGTWTRIPNNGQTSSDYLSATLTTKAQVAESPSVVFRPNIAQSGNYSILVYTPGCLQDNSCNTRGDVNMTGTMTSDQPPVSTTISQTNYYDKFDQIYYGYVDVDSGSFTPSVTLSPIADQPLPQTIVAQRVRFDIVTSTGGLNGLFEYNPDKATVAMDFSDSTIDTAGADLDNGALINCVVSYKNQIWAAGTFTGDGIQNIMKIGGKATSPPGSGLNSDVEAVYLDGSLMYLGGNFTNTVDDSEEGLNNVGAFDLDANEWVTLGAGVDGVVWDIVPLALNITAGNQQDCITINGNFSSVNSYGDNDAFDADGFAVWVPSKNAWLNNIPNADASISGRLMAMTPVPGLQWPLYAGQITSQAMDISGAAEMIGSGDLELQSFGITIQPSSSSSSSMRKRAVTSQDHDGVYTGFFYDDNNMNVTIFGGHFDATASDGSTLHNLIFVDNSGSSQDIAGAEELDNDSTVMAMDAYNNFIFAGGSLTGTVGDNDINGLIVYDLDQLEIASPHPPALGGDNVVVNAVATQPDSSNIYVGGSFEEAGSLPCATLCYYDASAQQWNTPGLGLEGTITAMFWSSKTELILAGDLTVGGKQTTMATYNSKQSQQTFTAYSGAGSLPGPISVLTPATSGYNEFWASGLSSDDNSPFLSHYMDGSWSRINGLGDGSDIRGIQVMTLTSDHDSTNDIPKDEVLMLVGNINIPNYGNASAALFNGTDFEPFALTNKEDGTQGTIAHIFVSNPSALMKMGGGNLAVGFVVLIGLAIALGLIFFIVVAGILVERARRRREGYVPMASHRNGNLNRIPPETLLGGLHGDKSSPPKV
;
A
#
# COMPACT_ATOMS: atom_id res chain seq x y z
N MET A 1 -16.15 -63.41 -6.49
CA MET A 1 -15.18 -64.41 -6.98
C MET A 1 -15.43 -64.68 -8.47
N ARG A 2 -14.74 -63.95 -9.36
CA ARG A 2 -14.11 -64.46 -10.60
C ARG A 2 -13.17 -63.36 -11.12
N ASN A 3 -11.91 -63.77 -11.16
CA ASN A 3 -10.63 -63.06 -11.29
C ASN A 3 -10.49 -62.11 -12.50
N LEU A 4 -10.23 -60.81 -12.24
CA LEU A 4 -9.78 -59.81 -13.24
C LEU A 4 -8.39 -60.11 -13.81
N LEU A 5 -7.61 -61.00 -13.18
CA LEU A 5 -6.25 -61.33 -13.60
C LEU A 5 -6.13 -62.07 -14.95
N THR A 6 -7.24 -62.53 -15.54
CA THR A 6 -7.18 -63.24 -16.84
C THR A 6 -7.37 -62.34 -18.06
N GLN A 7 -7.77 -61.08 -17.90
CA GLN A 7 -7.88 -60.13 -19.01
C GLN A 7 -6.60 -59.33 -19.28
N LEU A 8 -5.64 -59.31 -18.34
CA LEU A 8 -4.39 -58.55 -18.47
C LEU A 8 -3.28 -59.26 -19.26
N LEU A 9 -3.45 -60.53 -19.65
CA LEU A 9 -2.42 -61.31 -20.37
C LEU A 9 -2.61 -61.36 -21.89
N ALA A 10 -3.51 -60.57 -22.47
CA ALA A 10 -3.82 -60.58 -23.90
C ALA A 10 -3.27 -59.36 -24.69
N ILE A 11 -2.41 -58.54 -24.10
CA ILE A 11 -1.86 -57.35 -24.76
C ILE A 11 -0.36 -57.58 -24.99
N GLY A 12 0.01 -57.73 -26.26
CA GLY A 12 1.36 -58.07 -26.69
C GLY A 12 2.40 -56.97 -26.41
N PRO A 13 3.70 -57.30 -26.56
CA PRO A 13 4.83 -56.46 -26.14
C PRO A 13 4.97 -55.13 -26.91
N GLU A 14 4.19 -54.89 -27.96
CA GLU A 14 4.26 -53.66 -28.74
C GLU A 14 3.54 -52.47 -28.09
N LEU A 15 2.56 -52.70 -27.18
CA LEU A 15 1.90 -51.60 -26.45
C LEU A 15 2.75 -51.10 -25.26
N ALA A 16 3.59 -51.96 -24.69
CA ALA A 16 4.53 -51.59 -23.62
C ALA A 16 5.64 -50.65 -24.15
N SER A 17 6.08 -50.83 -25.40
CA SER A 17 7.03 -49.92 -26.03
C SER A 17 6.43 -48.56 -26.37
N PHE A 18 5.12 -48.45 -26.66
CA PHE A 18 4.48 -47.15 -26.90
C PHE A 18 4.26 -46.36 -25.59
N ILE A 19 4.00 -47.05 -24.47
CA ILE A 19 3.83 -46.40 -23.16
C ILE A 19 5.19 -46.01 -22.54
N LEU A 20 6.29 -46.71 -22.86
CA LEU A 20 7.62 -46.42 -22.33
C LEU A 20 8.49 -45.47 -23.18
N THR A 21 8.02 -45.02 -24.36
CA THR A 21 8.76 -44.06 -25.21
C THR A 21 7.98 -42.79 -25.58
N SER A 22 6.80 -42.57 -25.00
CA SER A 22 6.13 -41.27 -25.07
C SER A 22 6.60 -40.40 -23.90
N PRO A 23 7.31 -39.29 -24.15
CA PRO A 23 7.44 -38.24 -23.14
C PRO A 23 6.08 -37.54 -23.07
N LEU A 24 5.13 -38.11 -22.33
CA LEU A 24 4.02 -37.34 -21.78
C LEU A 24 4.58 -36.56 -20.58
N VAL A 25 5.45 -35.61 -20.90
CA VAL A 25 5.71 -34.46 -20.05
C VAL A 25 4.46 -33.60 -20.23
N PHE A 26 3.45 -33.82 -19.38
CA PHE A 26 2.56 -32.73 -19.00
C PHE A 26 3.43 -31.77 -18.18
N ALA A 27 4.31 -31.01 -18.85
CA ALA A 27 4.84 -29.80 -18.29
C ALA A 27 3.62 -28.91 -18.13
N ARG A 28 3.12 -28.80 -16.90
CA ARG A 28 2.35 -27.62 -16.56
C ARG A 28 3.28 -26.44 -16.85
N PRO A 29 2.85 -25.42 -17.62
CA PRO A 29 3.64 -24.21 -17.74
C PRO A 29 3.94 -23.72 -16.31
N THR A 30 5.23 -23.64 -15.98
CA THR A 30 5.69 -23.04 -14.74
C THR A 30 5.71 -21.53 -14.98
N TYR A 31 4.69 -20.83 -14.50
CA TYR A 31 4.65 -19.37 -14.48
C TYR A 31 5.63 -18.83 -13.43
N ALA A 32 6.14 -17.61 -13.62
CA ALA A 32 7.06 -16.98 -12.66
C ALA A 32 6.43 -16.78 -11.27
N LEU A 33 5.10 -16.61 -11.21
CA LEU A 33 4.35 -16.37 -9.98
C LEU A 33 4.01 -17.65 -9.22
N THR A 34 4.99 -18.52 -8.95
CA THR A 34 4.79 -19.58 -7.96
C THR A 34 5.42 -19.08 -6.67
N PRO A 35 4.64 -18.56 -5.69
CA PRO A 35 5.22 -18.02 -4.48
C PRO A 35 6.04 -19.10 -3.77
N THR A 36 7.25 -18.73 -3.35
CA THR A 36 8.10 -19.61 -2.57
C THR A 36 7.58 -19.60 -1.14
N GLU A 37 7.17 -20.77 -0.62
CA GLU A 37 6.89 -20.92 0.81
C GLU A 37 8.15 -20.56 1.60
N ALA A 38 8.00 -19.70 2.61
CA ALA A 38 9.07 -19.43 3.55
C ALA A 38 9.45 -20.73 4.27
N PRO A 39 10.73 -20.91 4.65
CA PRO A 39 11.13 -22.05 5.47
C PRO A 39 10.23 -22.17 6.70
N SER A 40 9.79 -23.40 7.03
CA SER A 40 9.04 -23.59 8.28
C SER A 40 9.89 -23.08 9.45
N PRO A 41 9.30 -22.30 10.37
CA PRO A 41 10.03 -21.80 11.53
C PRO A 41 10.41 -22.94 12.48
N ASN A 42 9.84 -24.15 12.29
CA ASN A 42 10.10 -25.37 13.04
C ASN A 42 9.96 -25.20 14.57
N LEU A 43 9.26 -24.18 15.08
CA LEU A 43 9.16 -23.94 16.52
C LEU A 43 8.40 -25.08 17.22
N ASP A 44 8.98 -25.59 18.31
CA ASP A 44 8.33 -26.53 19.20
C ASP A 44 7.74 -25.82 20.43
N ILE A 45 6.42 -25.61 20.41
CA ILE A 45 5.68 -25.03 21.55
C ILE A 45 5.00 -26.09 22.43
N SER A 46 5.21 -27.39 22.17
CA SER A 46 4.48 -28.48 22.83
C SER A 46 4.67 -28.54 24.35
N GLN A 47 5.81 -28.04 24.87
CA GLN A 47 6.12 -28.02 26.29
C GLN A 47 5.70 -26.72 26.99
N LEU A 48 5.38 -25.68 26.22
CA LEU A 48 5.07 -24.34 26.72
C LEU A 48 3.63 -24.21 27.25
N GLY A 49 2.78 -25.19 26.93
CA GLY A 49 1.35 -25.11 27.21
C GLY A 49 0.68 -24.17 26.23
N ARG A 50 -0.02 -23.16 26.74
CA ARG A 50 -0.63 -22.10 25.91
C ARG A 50 0.40 -21.02 25.63
N VAL A 51 0.37 -20.44 24.43
CA VAL A 51 1.31 -19.39 23.99
C VAL A 51 0.49 -18.23 23.45
N ALA A 52 0.73 -17.01 23.94
CA ALA A 52 0.03 -15.80 23.52
C ALA A 52 1.02 -14.77 22.96
N LEU A 53 0.60 -14.10 21.87
CA LEU A 53 1.22 -12.89 21.34
C LEU A 53 0.28 -11.72 21.63
N VAL A 54 0.78 -10.66 22.27
CA VAL A 54 -0.01 -9.47 22.58
C VAL A 54 0.69 -8.19 22.15
N GLY A 55 -0.08 -7.19 21.76
CA GLY A 55 0.46 -5.93 21.28
C GLY A 55 -0.59 -4.89 20.88
N ASP A 56 -0.13 -3.99 20.03
CA ASP A 56 -0.87 -2.87 19.46
C ASP A 56 -1.08 -3.13 17.96
N PHE A 57 -2.11 -3.90 17.66
CA PHE A 57 -2.47 -4.29 16.31
C PHE A 57 -3.95 -4.63 16.22
N ASP A 58 -4.55 -4.40 15.07
CA ASP A 58 -5.94 -4.82 14.78
C ASP A 58 -5.98 -6.14 14.04
N SER A 59 -4.87 -6.51 13.40
CA SER A 59 -4.74 -7.75 12.65
C SER A 59 -3.32 -8.33 12.73
N ILE A 60 -3.22 -9.65 12.67
CA ILE A 60 -1.95 -10.39 12.75
C ILE A 60 -1.94 -11.56 11.77
N SER A 61 -0.77 -11.82 11.18
CA SER A 61 -0.49 -12.99 10.35
C SER A 61 0.90 -13.56 10.60
N LEU A 62 1.08 -14.84 10.30
CA LEU A 62 2.42 -15.46 10.24
C LEU A 62 3.06 -15.16 8.88
N TYR A 63 4.38 -15.03 8.88
CA TYR A 63 5.19 -14.97 7.66
C TYR A 63 5.30 -16.37 7.05
N GLN A 64 4.63 -16.60 5.93
CA GLN A 64 4.51 -17.93 5.31
C GLN A 64 5.08 -18.00 3.89
N TYR A 65 5.28 -16.86 3.23
CA TYR A 65 5.79 -16.78 1.87
C TYR A 65 6.89 -15.73 1.74
N GLU A 66 7.91 -16.03 0.95
CA GLU A 66 9.00 -15.09 0.68
C GLU A 66 8.46 -13.80 0.05
N GLY A 67 8.78 -12.64 0.67
CA GLY A 67 8.34 -11.32 0.18
C GLY A 67 7.00 -10.83 0.75
N GLN A 68 6.33 -11.62 1.60
CA GLN A 68 5.18 -11.14 2.39
C GLN A 68 5.64 -9.98 3.29
N THR A 69 4.85 -8.92 3.43
CA THR A 69 5.26 -7.70 4.12
C THR A 69 4.08 -7.01 4.80
N GLU A 70 4.36 -6.31 5.90
CA GLU A 70 3.42 -5.42 6.61
C GLU A 70 3.57 -3.93 6.21
N ASN A 71 4.40 -3.64 5.20
CA ASN A 71 4.67 -2.27 4.78
C ASN A 71 3.40 -1.55 4.32
N VAL A 72 3.20 -0.34 4.84
CA VAL A 72 2.17 0.60 4.39
C VAL A 72 2.38 0.89 2.91
N LEU A 73 1.43 0.54 2.04
CA LEU A 73 1.44 1.02 0.67
C LEU A 73 1.21 2.54 0.69
N ASN A 74 1.95 3.30 -0.14
CA ASN A 74 1.90 4.76 -0.15
C ASN A 74 0.47 5.28 -0.32
N THR A 75 -0.04 6.03 0.65
CA THR A 75 -1.34 6.73 0.62
C THR A 75 -1.33 7.99 -0.25
N ASN A 76 -0.33 8.14 -1.12
CA ASN A 76 -0.13 9.33 -1.93
C ASN A 76 -0.84 9.29 -3.29
N GLY A 77 -1.60 8.23 -3.60
CA GLY A 77 -2.26 8.01 -4.89
C GLY A 77 -1.52 7.03 -5.82
N SER A 78 -0.35 6.51 -5.41
CA SER A 78 0.31 5.39 -6.11
C SER A 78 -0.44 4.08 -5.88
N GLN A 79 -0.39 3.17 -6.86
CA GLN A 79 -1.04 1.86 -6.77
C GLN A 79 -0.02 0.73 -6.92
N SER A 80 -0.45 -0.51 -6.76
CA SER A 80 0.32 -1.70 -7.07
C SER A 80 -0.42 -2.57 -8.08
N LEU A 81 0.35 -3.27 -8.92
CA LEU A 81 -0.11 -4.52 -9.50
C LEU A 81 0.00 -5.60 -8.42
N LEU A 82 -1.08 -6.34 -8.21
CA LEU A 82 -1.24 -7.23 -7.07
C LEU A 82 -1.65 -8.64 -7.53
N THR A 83 -1.20 -9.64 -6.80
CA THR A 83 -1.72 -11.02 -6.83
C THR A 83 -1.91 -11.50 -5.39
N ARG A 84 -2.16 -12.80 -5.19
CA ARG A 84 -2.31 -13.38 -3.85
C ARG A 84 -1.40 -14.57 -3.63
N TYR A 85 -0.91 -14.66 -2.41
CA TYR A 85 -0.32 -15.87 -1.86
C TYR A 85 -1.40 -16.95 -1.63
N PRO A 86 -1.05 -18.24 -1.59
CA PRO A 86 -2.01 -19.31 -1.31
C PRO A 86 -2.71 -19.21 0.05
N ASN A 87 -2.13 -18.52 1.05
CA ASN A 87 -2.81 -18.23 2.32
C ASN A 87 -3.85 -17.11 2.21
N GLY A 88 -3.94 -16.42 1.07
CA GLY A 88 -4.90 -15.37 0.79
C GLY A 88 -4.39 -13.95 1.03
N ALA A 89 -3.18 -13.76 1.58
CA ALA A 89 -2.56 -12.44 1.65
C ALA A 89 -2.20 -11.95 0.23
N PHE A 90 -2.28 -10.64 0.01
CA PHE A 90 -1.88 -9.98 -1.22
C PHE A 90 -0.36 -9.88 -1.32
N GLU A 91 0.12 -10.10 -2.54
CA GLU A 91 1.49 -9.93 -2.97
C GLU A 91 1.54 -8.75 -3.94
N SER A 92 2.46 -7.80 -3.72
CA SER A 92 2.72 -6.72 -4.68
C SER A 92 3.73 -7.17 -5.73
N LEU A 93 3.31 -7.16 -6.99
CA LEU A 93 4.14 -7.45 -8.16
C LEU A 93 4.89 -6.22 -8.65
N GLY A 94 4.55 -5.03 -8.15
CA GLY A 94 5.26 -3.80 -8.44
C GLY A 94 4.38 -2.56 -8.32
N LEU A 95 5.00 -1.47 -7.85
CA LEU A 95 4.35 -0.17 -7.72
C LEU A 95 4.13 0.48 -9.10
N SER A 96 2.95 1.07 -9.25
CA SER A 96 2.55 1.98 -10.29
C SER A 96 2.50 3.39 -9.72
N ASP A 97 3.14 4.35 -10.38
CA ASP A 97 3.21 5.73 -9.92
C ASP A 97 1.88 6.50 -10.02
N ALA A 98 0.85 5.90 -10.62
CA ALA A 98 -0.54 6.35 -10.58
C ALA A 98 -1.50 5.16 -10.87
N TYR A 99 -2.76 5.47 -11.17
CA TYR A 99 -3.84 4.51 -11.39
C TYR A 99 -3.60 3.53 -12.55
N ILE A 100 -3.85 2.25 -12.29
CA ILE A 100 -4.13 1.23 -13.30
C ILE A 100 -5.65 1.02 -13.28
N GLU A 101 -6.34 1.45 -14.34
CA GLU A 101 -7.82 1.51 -14.40
C GLU A 101 -8.43 0.34 -15.15
N ALA A 102 -7.68 -0.29 -16.06
CA ALA A 102 -8.18 -1.40 -16.86
C ALA A 102 -7.10 -2.46 -17.01
N MET A 103 -7.53 -3.71 -16.98
CA MET A 103 -6.67 -4.86 -17.29
C MET A 103 -7.43 -5.87 -18.13
N CYS A 104 -6.78 -6.41 -19.15
CA CYS A 104 -7.32 -7.55 -19.88
C CYS A 104 -6.24 -8.55 -20.26
N THR A 105 -6.58 -9.84 -20.19
CA THR A 105 -5.68 -10.91 -20.61
C THR A 105 -5.63 -10.96 -22.13
N PHE A 106 -4.45 -10.68 -22.71
CA PHE A 106 -4.25 -10.71 -24.15
C PHE A 106 -3.93 -12.13 -24.63
N ARG A 107 -4.82 -12.67 -25.47
CA ARG A 107 -4.63 -13.98 -26.10
C ARG A 107 -4.68 -13.89 -27.61
N ARG A 108 -3.98 -14.82 -28.26
CA ARG A 108 -4.05 -15.02 -29.71
C ARG A 108 -4.02 -16.51 -30.02
N GLY A 109 -5.04 -16.99 -30.72
CA GLY A 109 -5.15 -18.42 -31.06
C GLY A 109 -5.17 -19.33 -29.84
N GLY A 110 -5.77 -18.86 -28.73
CA GLY A 110 -5.86 -19.60 -27.46
C GLY A 110 -4.59 -19.59 -26.59
N THR A 111 -3.53 -18.89 -27.01
CA THR A 111 -2.28 -18.75 -26.23
C THR A 111 -2.26 -17.39 -25.54
N VAL A 112 -1.91 -17.37 -24.24
CA VAL A 112 -1.72 -16.12 -23.47
C VAL A 112 -0.39 -15.50 -23.86
N HIS A 113 -0.41 -14.20 -24.19
CA HIS A 113 0.78 -13.42 -24.55
C HIS A 113 1.14 -12.35 -23.53
N GLY A 114 0.29 -12.16 -22.52
CA GLY A 114 0.49 -11.21 -21.42
C GLY A 114 -0.84 -10.65 -20.94
N VAL A 115 -0.76 -9.77 -19.96
CA VAL A 115 -1.89 -8.96 -19.48
C VAL A 115 -1.61 -7.51 -19.87
N VAL A 116 -2.54 -6.90 -20.61
CA VAL A 116 -2.44 -5.48 -20.96
C VAL A 116 -2.95 -4.68 -19.77
N LEU A 117 -2.13 -3.76 -19.30
CA LEU A 117 -2.42 -2.80 -18.25
C LEU A 117 -2.72 -1.45 -18.91
N GLY A 118 -3.82 -0.81 -18.54
CA GLY A 118 -4.25 0.50 -19.01
C GLY A 118 -4.54 1.41 -17.84
N GLY A 119 -4.13 2.67 -17.90
CA GLY A 119 -4.39 3.63 -16.83
C GLY A 119 -3.82 5.01 -17.09
N ASN A 120 -3.48 5.71 -16.01
CA ASN A 120 -2.89 7.06 -16.02
C ASN A 120 -1.47 7.09 -15.43
N PHE A 121 -0.82 5.92 -15.36
CA PHE A 121 0.54 5.76 -14.86
C PHE A 121 1.58 6.22 -15.88
N THR A 122 2.76 6.59 -15.38
CA THR A 122 3.96 6.84 -16.19
C THR A 122 5.09 5.86 -15.91
N SER A 123 4.91 5.00 -14.90
CA SER A 123 5.80 3.91 -14.54
C SER A 123 5.04 2.78 -13.85
N VAL A 124 5.35 1.51 -14.19
CA VAL A 124 4.83 0.32 -13.50
C VAL A 124 5.98 -0.62 -13.20
N ALA A 125 6.06 -1.11 -11.96
CA ALA A 125 7.12 -1.97 -11.44
C ALA A 125 8.54 -1.42 -11.74
N GLY A 126 8.70 -0.09 -11.63
CA GLY A 126 9.96 0.62 -11.93
C GLY A 126 10.32 0.75 -13.41
N VAL A 127 9.46 0.30 -14.33
CA VAL A 127 9.64 0.45 -15.78
C VAL A 127 8.82 1.65 -16.26
N GLN A 128 9.49 2.62 -16.91
CA GLN A 128 8.82 3.73 -17.57
C GLN A 128 7.87 3.23 -18.65
N ALA A 129 6.58 3.45 -18.45
CA ALA A 129 5.51 3.08 -19.36
C ALA A 129 4.42 4.14 -19.28
N GLN A 130 4.09 4.79 -20.39
CA GLN A 130 3.03 5.80 -20.41
C GLN A 130 1.70 5.14 -20.72
N SER A 131 0.84 5.05 -19.71
CA SER A 131 -0.58 4.68 -19.77
C SER A 131 -0.92 3.26 -20.22
N VAL A 132 -0.04 2.59 -20.98
CA VAL A 132 -0.22 1.20 -21.42
C VAL A 132 1.08 0.41 -21.28
N ALA A 133 0.96 -0.75 -20.66
CA ALA A 133 2.04 -1.72 -20.53
C ALA A 133 1.52 -3.15 -20.73
N LEU A 134 2.43 -4.07 -21.04
CA LEU A 134 2.16 -5.50 -21.10
C LEU A 134 2.93 -6.18 -19.96
N TRP A 135 2.21 -6.87 -19.08
CA TRP A 135 2.80 -7.71 -18.05
C TRP A 135 2.88 -9.16 -18.53
N ASP A 136 4.05 -9.78 -18.35
CA ASP A 136 4.31 -11.16 -18.78
C ASP A 136 4.12 -12.14 -17.61
N PRO A 137 3.14 -13.07 -17.68
CA PRO A 137 2.92 -14.07 -16.63
C PRO A 137 4.04 -15.09 -16.46
N ASP A 138 4.86 -15.31 -17.49
CA ASP A 138 5.93 -16.29 -17.45
C ASP A 138 7.20 -15.74 -16.79
N THR A 139 7.42 -14.43 -16.85
CA THR A 139 8.63 -13.77 -16.31
C THR A 139 8.37 -12.78 -15.19
N GLY A 140 7.12 -12.34 -15.01
CA GLY A 140 6.74 -11.22 -14.14
C GLY A 140 7.15 -9.85 -14.68
N GLY A 141 7.74 -9.78 -15.88
CA GLY A 141 8.31 -8.55 -16.44
C GLY A 141 7.26 -7.60 -17.05
N ILE A 142 7.56 -6.30 -16.99
CA ILE A 142 6.79 -5.24 -17.65
C ILE A 142 7.44 -4.84 -18.99
N THR A 143 6.65 -4.81 -20.05
CA THR A 143 7.02 -4.27 -21.37
C THR A 143 6.18 -3.03 -21.69
N PRO A 144 6.79 -1.83 -21.87
CA PRO A 144 6.03 -0.64 -22.22
C PRO A 144 5.48 -0.73 -23.65
N LEU A 145 4.26 -0.18 -23.87
CA LEU A 145 3.63 -0.10 -25.19
C LEU A 145 3.52 1.37 -25.65
N PRO A 146 4.63 2.02 -26.07
CA PRO A 146 4.64 3.44 -26.41
C PRO A 146 3.80 3.73 -27.66
N GLY A 147 3.21 4.93 -27.74
CA GLY A 147 2.41 5.38 -28.87
C GLY A 147 1.07 5.99 -28.50
N ILE A 148 0.66 5.82 -27.23
CA ILE A 148 -0.48 6.49 -26.62
C ILE A 148 0.04 7.57 -25.67
N ASN A 149 -0.56 8.76 -25.72
CA ASN A 149 -0.29 9.85 -24.80
C ASN A 149 -1.60 10.38 -24.23
N GLY A 150 -1.78 10.23 -22.91
CA GLY A 150 -3.04 10.48 -22.18
C GLY A 150 -3.52 9.24 -21.43
N LYS A 151 -4.64 9.33 -20.74
CA LYS A 151 -5.20 8.28 -19.88
C LYS A 151 -5.90 7.18 -20.68
N VAL A 152 -5.72 5.92 -20.28
CA VAL A 152 -6.46 4.77 -20.80
C VAL A 152 -7.45 4.27 -19.75
N SER A 153 -8.73 4.33 -20.06
CA SER A 153 -9.82 4.01 -19.12
C SER A 153 -10.45 2.63 -19.39
N SER A 154 -10.29 2.09 -20.60
CA SER A 154 -10.95 0.85 -21.00
C SER A 154 -10.10 0.00 -21.92
N LEU A 155 -10.12 -1.32 -21.69
CA LEU A 155 -9.44 -2.30 -22.50
C LEU A 155 -10.38 -3.48 -22.78
N TYR A 156 -10.53 -3.84 -24.06
CA TYR A 156 -11.21 -5.06 -24.46
C TYR A 156 -10.25 -5.95 -25.28
N CYS A 157 -9.83 -7.06 -24.71
CA CYS A 157 -9.00 -8.06 -25.36
C CYS A 157 -9.90 -9.07 -26.10
N ASP A 158 -9.96 -8.98 -27.44
CA ASP A 158 -10.73 -9.91 -28.27
C ASP A 158 -9.91 -11.16 -28.61
N ASP A 159 -10.21 -12.26 -27.91
CA ASP A 159 -9.55 -13.56 -28.11
C ASP A 159 -9.70 -14.10 -29.54
N ASP A 160 -10.84 -13.83 -30.20
CA ASP A 160 -11.15 -14.35 -31.54
C ASP A 160 -10.25 -13.75 -32.62
N SER A 161 -10.06 -12.43 -32.57
CA SER A 161 -9.24 -11.68 -33.53
C SER A 161 -7.79 -11.51 -33.08
N GLY A 162 -7.49 -11.74 -31.79
CA GLY A 162 -6.20 -11.45 -31.18
C GLY A 162 -5.87 -9.95 -31.23
N THR A 163 -6.89 -9.11 -31.02
CA THR A 163 -6.86 -7.64 -31.07
C THR A 163 -7.25 -7.07 -29.72
N VAL A 164 -6.51 -6.07 -29.25
CA VAL A 164 -6.83 -5.30 -28.04
C VAL A 164 -7.41 -3.96 -28.48
N TYR A 165 -8.68 -3.71 -28.17
CA TYR A 165 -9.30 -2.41 -28.34
C TYR A 165 -9.03 -1.58 -27.10
N VAL A 166 -8.51 -0.38 -27.32
CA VAL A 166 -8.08 0.53 -26.26
C VAL A 166 -8.92 1.78 -26.35
N GLY A 167 -9.58 2.11 -25.24
CA GLY A 167 -10.44 3.28 -25.09
C GLY A 167 -9.96 4.13 -23.92
N GLY A 168 -10.12 5.43 -24.06
CA GLY A 168 -9.76 6.35 -22.99
C GLY A 168 -9.76 7.76 -23.51
N MET A 169 -8.81 8.52 -22.99
CA MET A 169 -8.62 9.93 -23.23
C MET A 169 -7.18 10.17 -23.63
N PHE A 170 -6.91 10.04 -24.92
CA PHE A 170 -5.55 10.08 -25.41
C PHE A 170 -5.49 10.48 -26.86
N THR A 171 -4.29 10.87 -27.27
CA THR A 171 -3.92 11.02 -28.67
C THR A 171 -2.95 9.91 -29.05
N ALA A 172 -3.11 9.34 -30.25
CA ALA A 172 -2.25 8.28 -30.73
C ALA A 172 -2.17 8.29 -32.27
N GLY A 173 -1.01 8.68 -32.80
CA GLY A 173 -0.84 8.85 -34.25
C GLY A 173 -1.84 9.85 -34.84
N ASN A 174 -2.75 9.37 -35.69
CA ASN A 174 -3.82 10.17 -36.30
C ASN A 174 -5.22 9.86 -35.71
N SER A 175 -5.27 9.16 -34.57
CA SER A 175 -6.51 8.77 -33.87
C SER A 175 -6.61 9.46 -32.52
N THR A 176 -7.84 9.67 -32.05
CA THR A 176 -8.13 10.21 -30.72
C THR A 176 -9.03 9.28 -29.93
N ASN A 177 -8.73 9.05 -28.65
CA ASN A 177 -9.57 8.35 -27.66
C ASN A 177 -9.89 6.86 -27.91
N ALA A 178 -9.63 6.33 -29.10
CA ALA A 178 -9.72 4.90 -29.39
C ALA A 178 -8.66 4.42 -30.39
N MET A 179 -8.10 3.25 -30.12
CA MET A 179 -7.07 2.57 -30.93
C MET A 179 -7.26 1.05 -30.88
N ALA A 180 -6.63 0.34 -31.82
CA ALA A 180 -6.51 -1.12 -31.77
C ALA A 180 -5.03 -1.52 -31.75
N TRP A 181 -4.71 -2.56 -30.99
CA TRP A 181 -3.36 -3.13 -30.90
C TRP A 181 -3.37 -4.63 -31.17
N THR A 182 -2.42 -5.10 -31.97
CA THR A 182 -2.24 -6.53 -32.25
C THR A 182 -0.79 -6.93 -32.02
N THR A 183 0.11 -6.46 -32.88
CA THR A 183 1.57 -6.48 -32.69
C THR A 183 2.15 -5.08 -32.70
N GLU A 184 1.40 -4.15 -33.28
CA GLU A 184 1.67 -2.73 -33.37
C GLU A 184 0.35 -1.96 -33.24
N TRP A 185 0.46 -0.66 -32.99
CA TRP A 185 -0.67 0.25 -32.92
C TRP A 185 -1.29 0.46 -34.31
N THR A 186 -2.62 0.31 -34.39
CA THR A 186 -3.38 0.48 -35.62
C THR A 186 -4.53 1.47 -35.40
N ASN A 187 -4.68 2.42 -36.32
CA ASN A 187 -5.83 3.32 -36.33
C ASN A 187 -7.09 2.53 -36.70
N LEU A 188 -8.17 2.76 -35.97
CA LEU A 188 -9.49 2.32 -36.36
C LEU A 188 -9.93 3.07 -37.64
N PRO A 189 -10.78 2.49 -38.51
CA PRO A 189 -11.13 3.07 -39.81
C PRO A 189 -11.91 4.39 -39.75
N PHE A 190 -12.21 4.87 -38.53
CA PHE A 190 -12.93 6.09 -38.21
C PHE A 190 -12.11 7.09 -37.38
N SER A 191 -10.81 6.84 -37.18
CA SER A 191 -9.88 7.75 -36.48
C SER A 191 -10.29 8.13 -35.05
N GLY A 192 -11.03 7.24 -34.38
CA GLY A 192 -11.39 7.37 -32.97
C GLY A 192 -12.61 8.26 -32.71
N PHE A 193 -12.63 8.97 -31.58
CA PHE A 193 -13.78 9.76 -31.10
C PHE A 193 -13.38 11.18 -30.72
N ASN A 194 -14.35 12.10 -30.77
CA ASN A 194 -14.14 13.49 -30.37
C ASN A 194 -14.15 13.74 -28.84
N GLY A 195 -14.45 12.71 -28.04
CA GLY A 195 -14.40 12.71 -26.58
C GLY A 195 -14.02 11.33 -26.03
N PRO A 196 -13.86 11.19 -24.71
CA PRO A 196 -13.28 10.00 -24.09
C PRO A 196 -14.19 8.75 -24.18
N VAL A 197 -13.54 7.59 -24.15
CA VAL A 197 -14.21 6.27 -24.10
C VAL A 197 -13.97 5.63 -22.73
N TYR A 198 -15.04 5.23 -22.05
CA TYR A 198 -14.99 4.63 -20.70
C TYR A 198 -15.25 3.12 -20.71
N SER A 199 -15.95 2.60 -21.71
CA SER A 199 -16.28 1.19 -21.80
C SER A 199 -16.22 0.67 -23.23
N ILE A 200 -15.74 -0.57 -23.39
CA ILE A 200 -15.69 -1.29 -24.65
C ILE A 200 -16.16 -2.72 -24.40
N GLU A 201 -17.13 -3.17 -25.18
CA GLU A 201 -17.72 -4.51 -25.05
C GLU A 201 -18.00 -5.13 -26.42
N LYS A 202 -17.91 -6.45 -26.55
CA LYS A 202 -18.28 -7.16 -27.79
C LYS A 202 -19.70 -7.72 -27.67
N ASN A 203 -20.56 -7.33 -28.62
CA ASN A 203 -21.93 -7.84 -28.64
C ASN A 203 -22.02 -9.25 -29.26
N ALA A 204 -23.18 -9.88 -29.13
CA ALA A 204 -23.42 -11.23 -29.64
C ALA A 204 -23.30 -11.38 -31.17
N ALA A 205 -23.34 -10.28 -31.93
CA ALA A 205 -23.12 -10.28 -33.38
C ALA A 205 -21.63 -10.19 -33.76
N GLY A 206 -20.74 -10.04 -32.78
CA GLY A 206 -19.30 -9.85 -32.98
C GLY A 206 -18.89 -8.40 -33.24
N ASN A 207 -19.81 -7.43 -33.12
CA ASN A 207 -19.50 -6.02 -33.22
C ASN A 207 -18.95 -5.50 -31.88
N ILE A 208 -18.07 -4.50 -31.95
CA ILE A 208 -17.49 -3.82 -30.80
C ILE A 208 -18.35 -2.59 -30.49
N VAL A 209 -18.81 -2.47 -29.26
CA VAL A 209 -19.62 -1.37 -28.77
C VAL A 209 -18.75 -0.49 -27.88
N PHE A 210 -18.71 0.80 -28.19
CA PHE A 210 -18.01 1.81 -27.43
C PHE A 210 -19.02 2.63 -26.63
N GLY A 211 -18.77 2.79 -25.32
CA GLY A 211 -19.47 3.69 -24.43
C GLY A 211 -18.53 4.78 -23.92
N GLY A 212 -18.97 6.03 -23.91
CA GLY A 212 -18.18 7.14 -23.41
C GLY A 212 -18.91 8.47 -23.39
N GLU A 213 -18.14 9.55 -23.45
CA GLU A 213 -18.63 10.93 -23.53
C GLU A 213 -18.21 11.54 -24.89
N PHE A 214 -18.89 11.13 -25.96
CA PHE A 214 -18.59 11.60 -27.31
C PHE A 214 -19.87 11.86 -28.10
N SER A 215 -19.79 12.79 -29.06
CA SER A 215 -20.91 13.16 -29.94
C SER A 215 -20.64 12.88 -31.41
N GLY A 216 -19.46 12.32 -31.73
CA GLY A 216 -19.06 12.01 -33.08
C GLY A 216 -17.71 11.27 -33.14
N LEU A 217 -17.40 10.80 -34.34
CA LEU A 217 -16.13 10.16 -34.67
C LEU A 217 -15.03 11.21 -34.87
N GLY A 218 -13.78 10.80 -34.66
CA GLY A 218 -12.59 11.65 -34.72
C GLY A 218 -12.32 12.19 -36.12
N MET A 219 -12.17 13.50 -36.26
CA MET A 219 -11.65 14.13 -37.48
C MET A 219 -10.12 14.14 -37.37
N ALA A 220 -9.45 13.18 -38.01
CA ALA A 220 -8.00 13.13 -38.03
C ALA A 220 -7.41 14.46 -38.50
N GLY A 221 -6.60 15.07 -37.63
CA GLY A 221 -5.75 16.21 -37.94
C GLY A 221 -4.80 15.88 -39.08
N ASN A 222 -5.13 16.37 -40.26
CA ASN A 222 -4.13 16.73 -41.25
C ASN A 222 -4.61 18.03 -41.88
N GLY A 223 -3.75 19.04 -41.94
CA GLY A 223 -4.01 20.38 -42.45
C GLY A 223 -4.35 20.43 -43.94
N SER A 224 -5.39 19.70 -44.36
CA SER A 224 -6.01 19.77 -45.67
C SER A 224 -7.50 19.96 -45.49
N SER A 225 -7.87 21.23 -45.51
CA SER A 225 -9.20 21.73 -45.79
C SER A 225 -9.82 21.05 -47.02
N SER A 226 -10.55 19.95 -46.85
CA SER A 226 -11.40 19.46 -47.93
C SER A 226 -12.52 18.48 -47.57
N SER A 227 -13.06 18.43 -46.34
CA SER A 227 -14.36 17.75 -46.07
C SER A 227 -15.04 18.19 -44.76
N ALA A 228 -15.08 19.49 -44.45
CA ALA A 228 -16.03 20.03 -43.47
C ALA A 228 -17.06 20.86 -44.24
N SER A 229 -18.08 20.20 -44.80
CA SER A 229 -19.14 20.90 -45.54
C SER A 229 -20.42 21.09 -44.74
N ASN A 230 -20.43 20.95 -43.41
CA ASN A 230 -21.62 21.25 -42.61
C ASN A 230 -21.45 21.50 -41.08
N SER A 231 -20.24 21.69 -40.54
CA SER A 231 -20.07 22.17 -39.16
C SER A 231 -19.84 23.69 -39.13
N SER A 232 -20.70 24.40 -38.42
CA SER A 232 -20.76 25.87 -38.33
C SER A 232 -19.68 26.51 -37.43
N ALA A 233 -18.74 25.73 -36.90
CA ALA A 233 -17.65 26.23 -36.09
C ALA A 233 -16.37 26.33 -36.95
N SER A 234 -16.08 27.54 -37.44
CA SER A 234 -14.77 27.89 -37.97
C SER A 234 -13.75 27.78 -36.83
N ILE A 235 -12.75 26.90 -36.95
CA ILE A 235 -11.58 26.95 -36.06
C ILE A 235 -10.85 28.26 -36.37
N ASN A 236 -10.67 29.12 -35.37
CA ASN A 236 -9.81 30.29 -35.51
C ASN A 236 -8.36 29.79 -35.57
N SER A 237 -7.80 29.67 -36.77
CA SER A 237 -6.35 29.47 -36.93
C SER A 237 -5.60 30.64 -36.31
N ASP A 238 -4.46 30.38 -35.66
CA ASP A 238 -3.64 31.36 -34.95
C ASP A 238 -4.35 31.95 -33.71
N ALA A 239 -4.96 31.09 -32.90
CA ALA A 239 -5.87 31.45 -31.80
C ALA A 239 -5.20 32.20 -30.63
N GLN A 240 -3.91 31.99 -30.37
CA GLN A 240 -3.19 32.61 -29.25
C GLN A 240 -1.90 33.30 -29.70
N VAL A 241 -1.66 34.49 -29.16
CA VAL A 241 -0.36 35.18 -29.26
C VAL A 241 0.63 34.60 -28.25
N ILE A 242 1.82 34.22 -28.72
CA ILE A 242 2.91 33.75 -27.86
C ILE A 242 3.57 34.95 -27.17
N ASN A 243 3.80 34.84 -25.86
CA ASN A 243 4.43 35.91 -25.08
C ASN A 243 5.94 35.99 -25.32
N LEU A 244 6.34 36.74 -26.34
CA LEU A 244 7.75 36.96 -26.64
C LEU A 244 8.47 37.79 -25.56
N ALA A 245 7.74 38.55 -24.72
CA ALA A 245 8.35 39.34 -23.65
C ALA A 245 8.77 38.48 -22.44
N GLY A 246 8.23 37.26 -22.31
CA GLY A 246 8.57 36.31 -21.25
C GLY A 246 9.91 35.57 -21.45
N GLY A 247 10.66 35.86 -22.52
CA GLY A 247 11.94 35.23 -22.84
C GLY A 247 13.15 36.13 -22.65
N ASP A 248 14.34 35.53 -22.69
CA ASP A 248 15.61 36.24 -22.81
C ASP A 248 15.83 36.66 -24.27
N ILE A 249 15.73 37.97 -24.52
CA ILE A 249 15.79 38.56 -25.85
C ILE A 249 17.19 39.08 -26.13
N GLY A 250 17.86 38.44 -27.09
CA GLY A 250 19.16 38.83 -27.60
C GLY A 250 19.07 39.48 -28.96
N ALA A 251 20.02 40.36 -29.26
CA ALA A 251 20.24 40.85 -30.62
C ALA A 251 21.71 41.12 -30.91
N THR A 252 22.10 41.05 -32.18
CA THR A 252 23.43 41.49 -32.66
C THR A 252 23.27 42.52 -33.75
N GLY A 253 24.23 43.44 -33.84
CA GLY A 253 24.24 44.48 -34.86
C GLY A 253 23.31 45.65 -34.53
N THR A 254 22.76 45.70 -33.31
CA THR A 254 21.90 46.78 -32.81
C THR A 254 22.61 48.14 -32.84
N THR A 255 21.87 49.20 -33.16
CA THR A 255 22.37 50.58 -33.13
C THR A 255 22.70 51.04 -31.69
N THR A 256 23.53 52.07 -31.55
CA THR A 256 23.77 52.77 -30.27
C THR A 256 22.90 54.02 -30.10
N THR A 257 21.93 54.20 -31.00
CA THR A 257 21.03 55.37 -30.98
C THR A 257 19.96 55.16 -29.92
N ALA A 258 19.94 56.02 -28.90
CA ALA A 258 18.99 55.92 -27.79
C ALA A 258 17.53 55.87 -28.29
N GLY A 259 16.78 54.89 -27.79
CA GLY A 259 15.39 54.64 -28.16
C GLY A 259 15.22 53.70 -29.36
N PHE A 260 16.30 53.19 -29.93
CA PHE A 260 16.29 52.18 -31.01
C PHE A 260 17.21 50.98 -30.72
N ASP A 261 17.86 51.01 -29.56
CA ASP A 261 18.92 50.11 -29.11
C ASP A 261 18.41 48.92 -28.28
N ASP A 262 17.11 48.87 -27.99
CA ASP A 262 16.48 47.79 -27.24
C ASP A 262 15.64 46.91 -28.18
N PRO A 263 16.01 45.62 -28.38
CA PRO A 263 15.26 44.69 -29.24
C PRO A 263 13.91 44.26 -28.65
N THR A 264 13.61 44.54 -27.38
CA THR A 264 12.30 44.24 -26.78
C THR A 264 11.21 45.24 -27.17
N ASN A 265 11.60 46.45 -27.59
CA ASN A 265 10.68 47.53 -27.95
C ASN A 265 9.72 47.21 -29.10
N ILE A 266 9.95 46.14 -29.87
CA ILE A 266 9.11 45.76 -31.02
C ILE A 266 8.06 44.69 -30.68
N ILE A 267 8.08 44.12 -29.48
CA ILE A 267 7.16 43.03 -29.10
C ILE A 267 5.75 43.61 -28.94
N CYS A 268 4.77 43.01 -29.63
CA CYS A 268 3.38 43.48 -29.68
C CYS A 268 3.22 44.97 -30.05
N LYS A 269 4.11 45.44 -30.93
CA LYS A 269 4.04 46.77 -31.54
C LYS A 269 3.62 46.71 -32.99
N THR A 270 2.98 47.78 -33.45
CA THR A 270 2.50 47.91 -34.82
C THR A 270 3.31 48.94 -35.62
N GLY A 271 3.20 48.88 -36.95
CA GLY A 271 3.84 49.85 -37.84
C GLY A 271 3.31 51.29 -37.71
N GLU A 272 2.20 51.51 -37.00
CA GLU A 272 1.68 52.84 -36.66
C GLU A 272 2.45 53.49 -35.51
N GLU A 273 3.04 52.68 -34.62
CA GLU A 273 3.80 53.12 -33.45
C GLU A 273 5.29 53.37 -33.76
N ASP A 274 5.73 53.14 -35.01
CA ASP A 274 7.13 53.23 -35.47
C ASP A 274 7.79 54.56 -35.07
N GLY A 275 8.81 54.49 -34.21
CA GLY A 275 9.51 55.63 -33.63
C GLY A 275 10.36 55.27 -32.41
N PRO A 276 11.03 56.26 -31.78
CA PRO A 276 11.84 56.03 -30.59
C PRO A 276 11.04 55.37 -29.46
N GLY A 277 11.54 54.26 -28.92
CA GLY A 277 10.90 53.46 -27.87
C GLY A 277 9.98 52.35 -28.38
N ASN A 278 9.67 52.30 -29.67
CA ASN A 278 8.79 51.28 -30.27
C ASN A 278 9.42 50.58 -31.51
N THR A 279 10.66 50.92 -31.85
CA THR A 279 11.35 50.43 -33.05
C THR A 279 12.73 49.91 -32.68
N TRP A 280 13.14 48.78 -33.25
CA TRP A 280 14.49 48.25 -33.13
C TRP A 280 15.24 48.41 -34.45
N LEU A 281 16.44 49.00 -34.40
CA LEU A 281 17.26 49.26 -35.58
C LEU A 281 18.65 48.61 -35.48
N LEU A 282 19.13 48.18 -36.64
CA LEU A 282 20.53 47.81 -36.83
C LEU A 282 21.41 49.06 -37.02
N ALA A 283 22.66 48.95 -36.59
CA ALA A 283 23.71 49.92 -36.87
C ALA A 283 23.96 50.06 -38.38
N ASP A 284 24.44 51.23 -38.78
CA ASP A 284 24.59 51.57 -40.19
C ASP A 284 25.51 50.58 -40.91
N ASN A 285 25.08 50.14 -42.09
CA ASN A 285 25.80 49.20 -42.95
C ASN A 285 26.18 47.87 -42.28
N THR A 286 25.45 47.46 -41.24
CA THR A 286 25.72 46.25 -40.45
C THR A 286 24.52 45.31 -40.50
N GLY A 287 24.77 44.02 -40.74
CA GLY A 287 23.76 42.96 -40.61
C GLY A 287 23.62 42.53 -39.15
N GLY A 288 22.50 41.88 -38.83
CA GLY A 288 22.21 41.50 -37.44
C GLY A 288 21.10 40.49 -37.33
N TRP A 289 20.82 40.11 -36.09
CA TRP A 289 19.77 39.16 -35.77
C TRP A 289 19.03 39.58 -34.51
N TRP A 290 17.79 39.10 -34.42
CA TRP A 290 16.94 39.11 -33.24
C TRP A 290 16.71 37.67 -32.79
N GLN A 291 16.82 37.38 -31.51
CA GLN A 291 16.71 36.03 -30.96
C GLN A 291 15.91 36.04 -29.67
N GLY A 292 15.04 35.05 -29.50
CA GLY A 292 14.40 34.76 -28.21
C GLY A 292 14.81 33.38 -27.70
N GLN A 293 15.03 33.28 -26.40
CA GLN A 293 15.15 32.02 -25.66
C GLN A 293 14.12 32.02 -24.52
N PHE A 294 13.30 30.99 -24.43
CA PHE A 294 12.13 30.96 -23.56
C PHE A 294 12.22 29.82 -22.56
N SER A 295 11.73 30.04 -21.34
CA SER A 295 11.60 28.99 -20.31
C SER A 295 10.32 28.16 -20.48
N PHE A 296 9.68 28.24 -21.65
CA PHE A 296 8.48 27.52 -22.02
C PHE A 296 8.48 27.22 -23.53
N GLY A 297 8.02 26.03 -23.90
CA GLY A 297 7.88 25.63 -25.29
C GLY A 297 6.53 26.03 -25.89
N PHE A 298 6.53 26.31 -27.20
CA PHE A 298 5.35 26.66 -28.00
C PHE A 298 5.45 26.04 -29.41
N ILE A 299 4.33 25.96 -30.13
CA ILE A 299 4.27 25.46 -31.51
C ILE A 299 3.79 26.60 -32.41
N PRO A 300 4.71 27.38 -33.02
CA PRO A 300 4.30 28.55 -33.77
C PRO A 300 3.69 28.16 -35.12
N THR A 301 2.58 28.77 -35.46
CA THR A 301 1.86 28.60 -36.74
C THR A 301 2.07 29.77 -37.68
N LYS A 302 2.23 30.98 -37.12
CA LYS A 302 2.38 32.23 -37.87
C LYS A 302 3.32 33.20 -37.16
N LEU A 303 4.22 33.79 -37.94
CA LEU A 303 5.05 34.93 -37.58
C LEU A 303 4.53 36.18 -38.32
N ARG A 304 4.22 37.22 -37.58
CA ARG A 304 3.81 38.52 -38.12
C ARG A 304 4.90 39.56 -37.85
N LEU A 305 5.32 40.25 -38.91
CA LEU A 305 6.36 41.28 -38.83
C LEU A 305 5.87 42.61 -39.37
N TYR A 306 6.21 43.69 -38.66
CA TYR A 306 5.97 45.06 -39.08
C TYR A 306 7.32 45.68 -39.46
N ASN A 307 7.45 46.07 -40.73
CA ASN A 307 8.68 46.67 -41.22
C ASN A 307 8.78 48.13 -40.73
N THR A 308 9.97 48.56 -40.29
CA THR A 308 10.16 49.98 -39.99
C THR A 308 10.27 50.78 -41.29
N LYS A 309 9.84 52.04 -41.22
CA LYS A 309 10.05 53.07 -42.26
C LYS A 309 10.80 54.28 -41.71
N TYR A 310 11.18 54.23 -40.44
CA TYR A 310 11.82 55.34 -39.74
C TYR A 310 13.10 55.77 -40.47
N GLN A 311 13.15 57.03 -40.88
CA GLN A 311 14.24 57.62 -41.67
C GLN A 311 14.62 56.84 -42.96
N GLY A 312 13.67 56.11 -43.55
CA GLY A 312 13.89 55.35 -44.78
C GLY A 312 14.64 54.02 -44.60
N ARG A 313 14.89 53.60 -43.35
CA ARG A 313 15.41 52.28 -42.97
C ARG A 313 14.31 51.21 -43.07
N GLY A 314 14.71 49.94 -43.09
CA GLY A 314 13.78 48.80 -43.07
C GLY A 314 14.44 47.48 -43.45
N THR A 315 13.86 46.35 -43.07
CA THR A 315 14.31 45.02 -43.48
C THR A 315 13.83 44.70 -44.90
N LYS A 316 14.71 44.17 -45.75
CA LYS A 316 14.40 43.75 -47.13
C LYS A 316 14.24 42.24 -47.24
N THR A 317 15.16 41.47 -46.66
CA THR A 317 15.06 40.01 -46.59
C THR A 317 15.54 39.49 -45.24
N PHE A 318 14.94 38.38 -44.78
CA PHE A 318 15.34 37.66 -43.58
C PHE A 318 15.25 36.13 -43.77
N TYR A 319 15.76 35.37 -42.81
CA TYR A 319 15.41 33.96 -42.63
C TYR A 319 15.15 33.63 -41.16
N PHE A 320 14.38 32.56 -40.94
CA PHE A 320 13.98 32.07 -39.62
C PHE A 320 14.72 30.77 -39.29
N GLU A 321 15.39 30.74 -38.14
CA GLU A 321 16.14 29.58 -37.62
C GLU A 321 15.48 29.10 -36.33
N ASN A 322 15.11 27.81 -36.27
CA ASN A 322 14.75 27.14 -35.04
C ASN A 322 16.04 26.67 -34.36
N LEU A 323 16.34 27.23 -33.18
CA LEU A 323 17.61 26.99 -32.49
C LEU A 323 17.66 25.62 -31.81
N ASN A 324 16.52 25.02 -31.46
CA ASN A 324 16.45 23.66 -30.93
C ASN A 324 16.95 22.62 -31.95
N SER A 325 16.59 22.81 -33.23
CA SER A 325 16.98 21.89 -34.32
C SER A 325 18.22 22.34 -35.09
N GLY A 326 18.59 23.63 -35.01
CA GLY A 326 19.59 24.26 -35.87
C GLY A 326 19.15 24.41 -37.34
N GLY A 327 17.87 24.20 -37.64
CA GLY A 327 17.31 24.22 -38.99
C GLY A 327 16.67 25.55 -39.39
N ILE A 328 16.75 25.89 -40.67
CA ILE A 328 16.03 27.02 -41.27
C ILE A 328 14.66 26.55 -41.72
N LEU A 329 13.59 27.16 -41.20
CA LEU A 329 12.22 26.77 -41.57
C LEU A 329 11.79 27.38 -42.90
N ASN A 330 10.93 26.63 -43.60
CA ASN A 330 10.22 27.13 -44.78
C ASN A 330 8.94 27.85 -44.34
N LEU A 331 8.74 29.06 -44.86
CA LEU A 331 7.62 29.93 -44.55
C LEU A 331 6.77 30.18 -45.79
N ASN A 332 5.46 30.18 -45.63
CA ASN A 332 4.51 30.61 -46.65
C ASN A 332 4.03 32.03 -46.37
N TYR A 333 3.85 32.85 -47.40
CA TYR A 333 3.37 34.23 -47.25
C TYR A 333 2.57 34.66 -48.48
N ILE A 334 1.74 35.68 -48.32
CA ILE A 334 1.01 36.32 -49.42
C ILE A 334 1.87 37.48 -49.94
N ASP A 335 2.24 37.45 -51.22
CA ASP A 335 3.03 38.52 -51.84
C ASP A 335 2.19 39.79 -52.12
N VAL A 336 2.85 40.85 -52.59
CA VAL A 336 2.20 42.14 -52.89
C VAL A 336 1.15 42.06 -54.02
N ASP A 337 1.16 40.98 -54.81
CA ASP A 337 0.19 40.71 -55.87
C ASP A 337 -0.97 39.81 -55.38
N GLY A 338 -0.98 39.46 -54.09
CA GLY A 338 -2.00 38.61 -53.45
C GLY A 338 -1.80 37.10 -53.70
N GLN A 339 -0.63 36.67 -54.15
CA GLN A 339 -0.35 35.26 -54.46
C GLN A 339 0.37 34.56 -53.30
N ASN A 340 -0.01 33.31 -53.02
CA ASN A 340 0.69 32.48 -52.03
C ASN A 340 2.09 32.08 -52.55
N ARG A 341 3.12 32.32 -51.77
CA ARG A 341 4.53 32.06 -52.08
C ARG A 341 5.21 31.41 -50.88
N SER A 342 6.33 30.72 -51.13
CA SER A 342 7.16 30.12 -50.08
C SER A 342 8.57 30.70 -50.10
N CYS A 343 9.20 30.81 -48.93
CA CYS A 343 10.57 31.29 -48.76
C CYS A 343 11.25 30.58 -47.58
N SER A 344 12.59 30.51 -47.61
CA SER A 344 13.40 30.01 -46.48
C SER A 344 14.54 30.96 -46.16
N LEU A 345 15.52 31.11 -47.07
CA LEU A 345 16.73 31.92 -46.86
C LEU A 345 16.56 33.43 -47.12
N ASN A 346 15.55 33.81 -47.92
CA ASN A 346 15.36 35.18 -48.39
C ASN A 346 13.87 35.55 -48.35
N CYS A 347 13.26 35.48 -47.17
CA CYS A 347 11.88 35.89 -46.97
C CYS A 347 11.74 37.42 -47.08
N PRO A 348 10.94 37.93 -48.04
CA PRO A 348 10.94 39.35 -48.36
C PRO A 348 10.01 40.16 -47.44
N LEU A 349 10.44 41.35 -47.03
CA LEU A 349 9.58 42.34 -46.39
C LEU A 349 9.40 43.57 -47.31
N PRO A 350 8.16 43.98 -47.63
CA PRO A 350 7.92 45.08 -48.56
C PRO A 350 8.40 46.43 -48.01
N ARG A 351 9.01 47.24 -48.88
CA ARG A 351 9.51 48.58 -48.54
C ARG A 351 8.37 49.55 -48.26
N GLY A 352 8.45 50.28 -47.15
CA GLY A 352 7.49 51.33 -46.83
C GLY A 352 6.08 50.81 -46.53
N ASN A 353 5.93 49.50 -46.31
CA ASN A 353 4.70 48.93 -45.81
C ASN A 353 4.48 49.40 -44.37
N SER A 354 3.36 50.08 -44.12
CA SER A 354 2.97 50.52 -42.78
C SER A 354 2.04 49.53 -42.06
N THR A 355 1.64 48.45 -42.74
CA THR A 355 0.92 47.33 -42.14
C THR A 355 1.90 46.19 -41.84
N TYR A 356 1.38 45.01 -41.51
CA TYR A 356 2.18 43.80 -41.30
C TYR A 356 2.38 42.99 -42.58
N GLN A 357 3.25 41.98 -42.48
CA GLN A 357 3.35 40.83 -43.37
C GLN A 357 3.31 39.55 -42.53
N ASP A 358 2.44 38.61 -42.89
CA ASP A 358 2.33 37.31 -42.25
C ASP A 358 3.15 36.25 -42.97
N PHE A 359 3.79 35.40 -42.17
CA PHE A 359 4.57 34.25 -42.59
C PHE A 359 4.10 33.00 -41.81
N TYR A 360 3.56 32.02 -42.51
CA TYR A 360 3.04 30.78 -41.94
C TYR A 360 4.12 29.69 -41.94
N MET A 361 4.25 28.98 -40.82
CA MET A 361 5.24 27.92 -40.62
C MET A 361 4.80 26.62 -41.32
N VAL A 362 5.63 26.04 -42.20
CA VAL A 362 5.29 24.79 -42.91
C VAL A 362 6.49 23.82 -42.97
N PRO A 363 6.51 22.76 -42.13
CA PRO A 363 5.54 22.42 -41.07
C PRO A 363 5.67 23.32 -39.83
N ALA A 364 4.61 23.40 -39.03
CA ALA A 364 4.72 23.91 -37.66
C ALA A 364 5.49 22.90 -36.80
N VAL A 365 6.48 23.37 -36.03
CA VAL A 365 7.37 22.53 -35.21
C VAL A 365 7.54 23.19 -33.86
N GLY A 366 7.40 22.43 -32.78
CA GLY A 366 7.63 22.94 -31.43
C GLY A 366 9.04 23.50 -31.23
N MET A 367 9.15 24.60 -30.49
CA MET A 367 10.41 25.25 -30.15
C MET A 367 10.28 26.04 -28.84
N ASP A 368 11.42 26.32 -28.21
CA ASP A 368 11.57 27.24 -27.07
C ASP A 368 12.60 28.32 -27.36
N SER A 369 13.21 28.30 -28.55
CA SER A 369 14.22 29.26 -28.95
C SER A 369 14.29 29.39 -30.47
N PHE A 370 14.34 30.63 -30.95
CA PHE A 370 14.42 30.92 -32.38
C PHE A 370 15.20 32.18 -32.65
N ARG A 371 15.60 32.34 -33.92
CA ARG A 371 16.34 33.50 -34.38
C ARG A 371 15.85 33.98 -35.75
N ILE A 372 15.75 35.29 -35.90
CA ILE A 372 15.48 36.00 -37.16
C ILE A 372 16.75 36.72 -37.59
N PHE A 373 17.32 36.33 -38.73
CA PHE A 373 18.49 37.00 -39.31
C PHE A 373 18.07 37.97 -40.41
N ILE A 374 18.47 39.24 -40.28
CA ILE A 374 18.28 40.23 -41.33
C ILE A 374 19.46 40.15 -42.31
N THR A 375 19.17 39.74 -43.55
CA THR A 375 20.19 39.49 -44.58
C THR A 375 20.39 40.68 -45.52
N GLU A 376 19.32 41.40 -45.84
CA GLU A 376 19.37 42.65 -46.62
C GLU A 376 18.43 43.69 -46.01
N TRP A 377 18.73 44.98 -46.22
CA TRP A 377 17.94 46.11 -45.72
C TRP A 377 17.76 47.24 -46.75
N TYR A 378 16.81 48.12 -46.46
CA TYR A 378 16.57 49.38 -47.14
C TYR A 378 17.23 50.54 -46.36
N GLY A 379 17.76 51.54 -47.07
CA GLY A 379 18.38 52.70 -46.43
C GLY A 379 19.73 52.38 -45.79
N ASP A 380 20.09 53.14 -44.76
CA ASP A 380 21.41 53.05 -44.10
C ASP A 380 21.56 51.83 -43.17
N GLY A 381 20.47 51.17 -42.79
CA GLY A 381 20.46 49.98 -41.91
C GLY A 381 19.10 49.29 -41.86
N GLY A 382 19.08 48.03 -41.41
CA GLY A 382 17.84 47.25 -41.21
C GLY A 382 17.12 47.57 -39.89
N GLY A 383 15.97 46.97 -39.69
CA GLY A 383 15.18 47.14 -38.47
C GLY A 383 13.75 46.66 -38.62
N LEU A 384 13.03 46.64 -37.50
CA LEU A 384 11.64 46.24 -37.39
C LEU A 384 10.90 47.23 -36.48
N ALA A 385 9.61 47.45 -36.77
CA ALA A 385 8.71 48.25 -35.94
C ALA A 385 7.80 47.37 -35.07
N GLY A 386 7.77 46.05 -35.30
CA GLY A 386 6.86 45.16 -34.62
C GLY A 386 7.12 43.68 -34.91
N ILE A 387 6.91 42.82 -33.92
CA ILE A 387 6.94 41.36 -34.02
C ILE A 387 5.83 40.74 -33.17
N GLU A 388 5.10 39.80 -33.76
CA GLU A 388 4.07 38.99 -33.10
C GLU A 388 4.20 37.54 -33.59
N MET A 389 4.05 36.57 -32.69
CA MET A 389 4.10 35.14 -32.99
C MET A 389 2.83 34.49 -32.48
N PHE A 390 2.28 33.53 -33.24
CA PHE A 390 1.00 32.90 -32.93
C PHE A 390 1.12 31.38 -32.93
N GLN A 391 0.19 30.74 -32.20
CA GLN A 391 -0.03 29.30 -32.18
C GLN A 391 -1.54 29.00 -32.20
N ASP A 392 -1.90 27.76 -32.50
CA ASP A 392 -3.31 27.32 -32.49
C ASP A 392 -3.78 26.94 -31.08
N GLU A 393 -2.88 26.44 -30.24
CA GLU A 393 -3.22 25.94 -28.90
C GLU A 393 -3.44 27.07 -27.88
N LEU A 394 -4.55 26.98 -27.14
CA LEU A 394 -4.90 27.92 -26.06
C LEU A 394 -4.34 27.43 -24.71
N TYR A 395 -3.12 27.83 -24.38
CA TYR A 395 -2.47 27.57 -23.10
C TYR A 395 -2.64 28.71 -22.09
N SER A 396 -2.82 28.33 -20.83
CA SER A 396 -2.59 29.19 -19.67
C SER A 396 -1.59 28.51 -18.72
N PHE A 397 -0.44 29.14 -18.51
CA PHE A 397 0.65 28.70 -17.66
C PHE A 397 0.48 29.21 -16.23
N ALA A 398 1.01 28.45 -15.27
CA ALA A 398 0.99 28.80 -13.85
C ALA A 398 1.88 30.01 -13.58
N ILE A 399 3.01 30.12 -14.29
CA ILE A 399 3.87 31.29 -14.28
C ILE A 399 3.25 32.33 -15.22
N ASN A 400 2.76 33.42 -14.62
CA ASN A 400 2.00 34.44 -15.35
C ASN A 400 2.79 35.10 -16.50
N ASP A 401 4.10 35.20 -16.37
CA ASP A 401 4.96 35.82 -17.39
C ASP A 401 5.03 35.03 -18.71
N PHE A 402 4.52 33.78 -18.74
CA PHE A 402 4.44 32.96 -19.95
C PHE A 402 3.09 33.11 -20.67
N ASN A 403 2.08 33.68 -20.00
CA ASN A 403 0.73 33.79 -20.51
C ASN A 403 0.63 34.83 -21.63
N GLU A 404 -0.40 34.65 -22.47
CA GLU A 404 -0.66 35.48 -23.64
C GLU A 404 -0.68 36.97 -23.27
N PRO A 405 0.13 37.81 -23.92
CA PRO A 405 0.18 39.23 -23.62
C PRO A 405 -1.05 39.96 -24.20
N GLN A 406 -1.38 41.11 -23.62
CA GLN A 406 -2.35 42.03 -24.21
C GLN A 406 -1.70 42.76 -25.38
N CYS A 407 -2.22 42.58 -26.59
CA CYS A 407 -1.68 43.19 -27.81
C CYS A 407 -2.82 43.87 -28.57
N ASP A 408 -2.72 45.19 -28.77
CA ASP A 408 -3.81 46.04 -29.24
C ASP A 408 -4.45 45.51 -30.54
N GLY A 409 -5.74 45.17 -30.47
CA GLY A 409 -6.51 44.67 -31.62
C GLY A 409 -6.15 43.24 -32.07
N VAL A 410 -5.28 42.55 -31.34
CA VAL A 410 -4.84 41.17 -31.64
C VAL A 410 -5.23 40.21 -30.52
N SER A 411 -5.05 40.58 -29.25
CA SER A 411 -5.35 39.71 -28.12
C SER A 411 -5.74 40.48 -26.84
N ASN A 412 -6.68 39.91 -26.08
CA ASN A 412 -7.08 40.40 -24.76
C ASN A 412 -6.20 39.85 -23.61
N GLY A 413 -5.29 38.93 -23.93
CA GLY A 413 -4.34 38.32 -22.99
C GLY A 413 -4.93 37.22 -22.12
N SER A 414 -4.08 36.31 -21.66
CA SER A 414 -4.40 35.30 -20.64
C SER A 414 -3.61 35.61 -19.36
N SER A 415 -4.03 35.04 -18.24
CA SER A 415 -3.34 35.29 -16.96
C SER A 415 -3.42 34.11 -16.01
N SER A 416 -2.56 34.14 -14.99
CA SER A 416 -2.64 33.27 -13.84
C SER A 416 -2.39 34.05 -12.56
N THR A 417 -3.00 33.60 -11.47
CA THR A 417 -2.78 34.18 -10.14
C THR A 417 -2.47 33.08 -9.13
N VAL A 418 -1.52 33.35 -8.24
CA VAL A 418 -1.14 32.44 -7.16
C VAL A 418 -1.59 32.99 -5.81
N SER A 419 -2.02 32.11 -4.93
CA SER A 419 -2.38 32.42 -3.54
C SER A 419 -1.75 31.38 -2.61
N PRO A 420 -1.19 31.79 -1.44
CA PRO A 420 -0.79 33.15 -1.09
C PRO A 420 0.28 33.70 -2.05
N SER A 421 0.34 35.02 -2.19
CA SER A 421 1.28 35.67 -3.11
C SER A 421 2.74 35.69 -2.62
N ASN A 422 3.03 35.20 -1.40
CA ASN A 422 4.36 35.26 -0.80
C ASN A 422 4.85 33.90 -0.27
N GLY A 423 6.00 33.43 -0.78
CA GLY A 423 6.84 32.41 -0.14
C GLY A 423 6.39 30.96 -0.26
N THR A 424 5.09 30.69 -0.49
CA THR A 424 4.57 29.31 -0.61
C THR A 424 4.92 28.65 -1.94
N TRP A 425 4.75 29.37 -3.05
CA TRP A 425 5.05 28.85 -4.39
C TRP A 425 6.45 29.23 -4.84
N THR A 426 7.20 28.23 -5.31
CA THR A 426 8.58 28.37 -5.79
C THR A 426 8.66 27.99 -7.27
N ARG A 427 9.40 28.75 -8.07
CA ARG A 427 9.62 28.44 -9.50
C ARG A 427 10.69 27.36 -9.63
N ILE A 428 10.36 26.27 -10.31
CA ILE A 428 11.26 25.19 -10.64
C ILE A 428 11.64 25.26 -12.13
N PRO A 429 12.94 25.29 -12.47
CA PRO A 429 13.38 25.33 -13.86
C PRO A 429 13.14 23.98 -14.55
N ASN A 430 12.71 24.01 -15.82
CA ASN A 430 12.42 22.80 -16.58
C ASN A 430 13.65 21.96 -16.95
N ASN A 431 14.83 22.58 -17.03
CA ASN A 431 16.11 21.94 -17.38
C ASN A 431 16.07 21.03 -18.64
N GLY A 432 15.15 21.25 -19.57
CA GLY A 432 14.93 20.42 -20.75
C GLY A 432 14.26 19.06 -20.47
N GLN A 433 13.78 18.81 -19.25
CA GLN A 433 13.09 17.58 -18.87
C GLN A 433 11.57 17.68 -19.02
N THR A 434 11.02 18.89 -18.97
CA THR A 434 9.60 19.18 -19.15
C THR A 434 9.39 20.40 -20.07
N SER A 435 8.14 20.65 -20.48
CA SER A 435 7.80 21.64 -21.52
C SER A 435 7.92 23.11 -21.09
N SER A 436 7.89 23.40 -19.79
CA SER A 436 8.09 24.75 -19.25
C SER A 436 8.50 24.72 -17.79
N ASP A 437 9.11 25.80 -17.31
CA ASP A 437 9.22 26.02 -15.87
C ASP A 437 7.82 25.94 -15.24
N TYR A 438 7.78 25.56 -13.97
CA TYR A 438 6.54 25.34 -13.24
C TYR A 438 6.66 25.85 -11.80
N LEU A 439 5.53 25.90 -11.10
CA LEU A 439 5.47 26.29 -9.69
C LEU A 439 5.34 25.06 -8.80
N SER A 440 6.04 25.04 -7.67
CA SER A 440 5.99 23.98 -6.65
C SER A 440 5.78 24.58 -5.26
N ALA A 441 4.92 23.96 -4.46
CA ALA A 441 4.64 24.32 -3.07
C ALA A 441 4.74 23.08 -2.17
N THR A 442 5.53 23.15 -1.09
CA THR A 442 5.67 22.07 -0.10
C THR A 442 5.02 22.47 1.22
N LEU A 443 3.98 21.74 1.61
CA LEU A 443 3.16 21.91 2.80
C LEU A 443 3.61 20.89 3.85
N THR A 444 4.03 21.33 5.02
CA THR A 444 4.55 20.46 6.09
C THR A 444 3.65 20.42 7.32
N THR A 445 2.60 21.25 7.37
CA THR A 445 1.69 21.37 8.51
C THR A 445 0.24 21.51 8.06
N LYS A 446 -0.72 21.02 8.86
CA LYS A 446 -2.17 21.18 8.58
C LYS A 446 -2.60 22.65 8.46
N ALA A 447 -1.90 23.57 9.13
CA ALA A 447 -2.15 25.01 9.02
C ALA A 447 -1.89 25.55 7.61
N GLN A 448 -0.82 25.09 6.94
CA GLN A 448 -0.51 25.50 5.56
C GLN A 448 -1.52 24.94 4.56
N VAL A 449 -2.05 23.74 4.81
CA VAL A 449 -3.15 23.17 3.99
C VAL A 449 -4.42 24.00 4.17
N ALA A 450 -4.73 24.41 5.41
CA ALA A 450 -5.90 25.24 5.72
C ALA A 450 -5.84 26.66 5.12
N GLU A 451 -4.66 27.16 4.74
CA GLU A 451 -4.52 28.41 3.96
C GLU A 451 -5.01 28.26 2.50
N SER A 452 -5.27 27.02 2.05
CA SER A 452 -5.74 26.67 0.71
C SER A 452 -4.90 27.30 -0.42
N PRO A 453 -3.57 27.06 -0.45
CA PRO A 453 -2.73 27.57 -1.52
C PRO A 453 -3.24 27.13 -2.89
N SER A 454 -3.27 28.04 -3.85
CA SER A 454 -3.90 27.78 -5.14
C SER A 454 -3.25 28.51 -6.30
N VAL A 455 -3.45 27.96 -7.50
CA VAL A 455 -3.14 28.60 -8.79
C VAL A 455 -4.42 28.67 -9.61
N VAL A 456 -4.81 29.89 -10.01
CA VAL A 456 -5.98 30.12 -10.86
C VAL A 456 -5.49 30.49 -12.26
N PHE A 457 -5.83 29.68 -13.25
CA PHE A 457 -5.56 29.87 -14.67
C PHE A 457 -6.75 30.56 -15.34
N ARG A 458 -6.50 31.59 -16.15
CA ARG A 458 -7.50 32.38 -16.88
C ARG A 458 -7.09 32.46 -18.36
N PRO A 459 -7.55 31.52 -19.20
CA PRO A 459 -7.28 31.56 -20.64
C PRO A 459 -8.04 32.72 -21.32
N ASN A 460 -7.58 33.10 -22.50
CA ASN A 460 -8.29 34.02 -23.39
C ASN A 460 -9.18 33.22 -24.34
N ILE A 461 -10.43 32.97 -23.96
CA ILE A 461 -11.39 32.26 -24.81
C ILE A 461 -11.99 33.24 -25.82
N ALA A 462 -11.56 33.14 -27.07
CA ALA A 462 -11.98 34.05 -28.15
C ALA A 462 -13.39 33.77 -28.70
N GLN A 463 -13.93 32.56 -28.49
CA GLN A 463 -15.28 32.19 -28.92
C GLN A 463 -15.89 31.14 -27.99
N SER A 464 -17.20 31.22 -27.75
CA SER A 464 -17.90 30.16 -27.03
C SER A 464 -18.03 28.91 -27.89
N GLY A 465 -18.00 27.74 -27.24
CA GLY A 465 -18.12 26.44 -27.93
C GLY A 465 -17.87 25.28 -26.99
N ASN A 466 -17.86 24.06 -27.52
CA ASN A 466 -17.46 22.89 -26.73
C ASN A 466 -15.94 22.77 -26.72
N TYR A 467 -15.37 22.62 -25.52
CA TYR A 467 -13.94 22.49 -25.29
C TYR A 467 -13.63 21.22 -24.47
N SER A 468 -12.47 20.63 -24.74
CA SER A 468 -11.77 19.74 -23.82
C SER A 468 -10.68 20.53 -23.10
N ILE A 469 -10.61 20.40 -21.78
CA ILE A 469 -9.66 21.14 -20.94
C ILE A 469 -8.68 20.18 -20.29
N LEU A 470 -7.41 20.32 -20.65
CA LEU A 470 -6.30 19.49 -20.20
C LEU A 470 -5.43 20.23 -19.17
N VAL A 471 -4.96 19.52 -18.16
CA VAL A 471 -4.02 19.99 -17.13
C VAL A 471 -2.74 19.19 -17.28
N TYR A 472 -1.59 19.86 -17.33
CA TYR A 472 -0.29 19.22 -17.46
C TYR A 472 0.42 19.16 -16.10
N THR A 473 0.88 17.96 -15.76
CA THR A 473 1.58 17.69 -14.49
C THR A 473 3.02 17.25 -14.80
N PRO A 474 4.03 18.00 -14.36
CA PRO A 474 5.43 17.64 -14.55
C PRO A 474 5.79 16.40 -13.71
N GLY A 475 6.74 15.59 -14.19
CA GLY A 475 7.22 14.41 -13.47
C GLY A 475 7.98 14.75 -12.18
N CYS A 476 7.82 13.96 -11.12
CA CYS A 476 8.41 14.22 -9.80
C CYS A 476 9.90 13.82 -9.68
N LEU A 477 10.45 13.05 -10.63
CA LEU A 477 11.85 12.63 -10.59
C LEU A 477 12.82 13.82 -10.77
N GLN A 478 12.40 14.85 -11.51
CA GLN A 478 13.26 15.99 -11.85
C GLN A 478 13.54 16.93 -10.67
N ASP A 479 12.65 16.96 -9.67
CA ASP A 479 12.77 17.79 -8.46
C ASP A 479 12.82 16.96 -7.16
N ASN A 480 12.97 15.63 -7.28
CA ASN A 480 13.07 14.68 -6.17
C ASN A 480 11.91 14.78 -5.17
N SER A 481 10.70 15.04 -5.68
CA SER A 481 9.50 15.26 -4.87
C SER A 481 8.57 14.05 -4.76
N CYS A 482 8.91 12.92 -5.40
CA CYS A 482 7.98 11.79 -5.55
C CYS A 482 7.38 11.25 -4.24
N ASN A 483 8.15 11.24 -3.15
CA ASN A 483 7.68 10.74 -1.85
C ASN A 483 6.72 11.70 -1.13
N THR A 484 6.62 12.95 -1.58
CA THR A 484 5.76 13.97 -0.97
C THR A 484 4.65 14.44 -1.91
N ARG A 485 4.63 13.99 -3.18
CA ARG A 485 3.48 14.24 -4.07
C ARG A 485 2.20 13.66 -3.51
N GLY A 486 1.07 14.20 -3.90
CA GLY A 486 -0.24 13.68 -3.57
C GLY A 486 -1.30 14.13 -4.59
N ASP A 487 -2.55 14.03 -4.18
CA ASP A 487 -3.72 14.43 -4.97
C ASP A 487 -4.02 15.93 -4.82
N VAL A 488 -4.58 16.51 -5.88
CA VAL A 488 -5.02 17.91 -5.89
C VAL A 488 -6.41 18.03 -6.47
N ASN A 489 -7.17 19.01 -5.99
CA ASN A 489 -8.47 19.35 -6.54
C ASN A 489 -8.31 20.36 -7.69
N MET A 490 -8.97 20.07 -8.81
CA MET A 490 -9.06 20.92 -9.99
C MET A 490 -10.50 21.40 -10.14
N THR A 491 -10.72 22.70 -9.93
CA THR A 491 -12.05 23.31 -10.02
C THR A 491 -12.15 24.24 -11.21
N GLY A 492 -13.08 23.98 -12.11
CA GLY A 492 -13.30 24.72 -13.34
C GLY A 492 -14.63 25.49 -13.35
N THR A 493 -14.57 26.78 -13.69
CA THR A 493 -15.74 27.63 -13.89
C THR A 493 -15.85 27.98 -15.37
N MET A 494 -16.80 27.37 -16.08
CA MET A 494 -16.82 27.36 -17.56
C MET A 494 -17.86 28.28 -18.19
N THR A 495 -18.98 28.51 -17.49
CA THR A 495 -20.08 29.37 -17.96
C THR A 495 -20.52 30.33 -16.87
N SER A 496 -21.23 31.40 -17.24
CA SER A 496 -21.67 32.41 -16.26
C SER A 496 -22.80 31.92 -15.34
N ASP A 497 -23.54 30.89 -15.77
CA ASP A 497 -24.83 30.52 -15.19
C ASP A 497 -24.84 29.12 -14.55
N GLN A 498 -23.78 28.32 -14.74
CA GLN A 498 -23.64 26.99 -14.14
C GLN A 498 -22.65 27.00 -12.96
N PRO A 499 -22.86 26.13 -11.96
CA PRO A 499 -21.89 25.96 -10.87
C PRO A 499 -20.53 25.46 -11.40
N PRO A 500 -19.43 25.71 -10.66
CA PRO A 500 -18.14 25.13 -10.98
C PRO A 500 -18.17 23.60 -10.94
N VAL A 501 -17.37 22.99 -11.80
CA VAL A 501 -17.11 21.54 -11.80
C VAL A 501 -15.79 21.27 -11.07
N SER A 502 -15.70 20.18 -10.34
CA SER A 502 -14.47 19.79 -9.62
C SER A 502 -14.10 18.35 -9.94
N THR A 503 -12.80 18.08 -10.03
CA THR A 503 -12.24 16.74 -10.17
C THR A 503 -10.91 16.65 -9.45
N THR A 504 -10.54 15.45 -9.02
CA THR A 504 -9.28 15.18 -8.33
C THR A 504 -8.28 14.57 -9.30
N ILE A 505 -7.02 15.05 -9.28
CA ILE A 505 -5.92 14.47 -10.06
C ILE A 505 -4.73 14.15 -9.15
N SER A 506 -4.06 13.03 -9.40
CA SER A 506 -2.83 12.63 -8.70
C SER A 506 -1.60 13.22 -9.37
N GLN A 507 -0.67 13.77 -8.57
CA GLN A 507 0.60 14.34 -9.05
C GLN A 507 1.84 13.48 -8.75
N THR A 508 1.63 12.19 -8.44
CA THR A 508 2.68 11.21 -8.09
C THR A 508 3.49 10.68 -9.27
N ASN A 509 3.13 11.08 -10.49
CA ASN A 509 3.75 10.62 -11.73
C ASN A 509 5.26 10.89 -11.77
N TYR A 510 6.04 9.86 -12.10
CA TYR A 510 7.50 9.95 -12.22
C TYR A 510 7.94 10.78 -13.44
N TYR A 511 7.16 10.72 -14.52
CA TYR A 511 7.37 11.43 -15.77
C TYR A 511 6.18 12.33 -16.10
N ASP A 512 6.34 13.28 -17.02
CA ASP A 512 5.27 14.20 -17.41
C ASP A 512 4.00 13.47 -17.90
N LYS A 513 2.85 13.98 -17.47
CA LYS A 513 1.53 13.53 -17.94
C LYS A 513 0.56 14.69 -18.11
N PHE A 514 -0.64 14.40 -18.61
CA PHE A 514 -1.76 15.32 -18.58
C PHE A 514 -3.07 14.60 -18.22
N ASP A 515 -4.00 15.36 -17.67
CA ASP A 515 -5.33 14.93 -17.24
C ASP A 515 -6.38 15.87 -17.84
N GLN A 516 -7.50 15.37 -18.37
CA GLN A 516 -8.64 16.26 -18.70
C GLN A 516 -9.50 16.45 -17.47
N ILE A 517 -9.87 17.70 -17.22
CA ILE A 517 -10.71 18.06 -16.07
C ILE A 517 -12.13 18.46 -16.48
N TYR A 518 -12.37 18.68 -17.77
CA TYR A 518 -13.67 19.07 -18.29
C TYR A 518 -13.79 18.79 -19.79
N TYR A 519 -14.99 18.38 -20.21
CA TYR A 519 -15.44 18.35 -21.59
C TYR A 519 -16.84 18.96 -21.65
N GLY A 520 -17.04 19.98 -22.47
CA GLY A 520 -18.34 20.63 -22.55
C GLY A 520 -18.28 22.08 -22.99
N TYR A 521 -19.40 22.78 -22.85
CA TYR A 521 -19.55 24.15 -23.35
C TYR A 521 -18.83 25.17 -22.45
N VAL A 522 -18.05 26.06 -23.06
CA VAL A 522 -17.33 27.14 -22.38
C VAL A 522 -17.77 28.47 -22.99
N ASP A 523 -18.07 29.45 -22.13
CA ASP A 523 -18.40 30.80 -22.56
C ASP A 523 -17.15 31.61 -22.93
N VAL A 524 -17.29 32.51 -23.91
CA VAL A 524 -16.31 33.55 -24.23
C VAL A 524 -16.09 34.48 -23.02
N ASP A 525 -14.89 35.04 -22.89
CA ASP A 525 -14.65 36.12 -21.93
C ASP A 525 -15.47 37.36 -22.31
N SER A 526 -16.42 37.73 -21.46
CA SER A 526 -17.31 38.89 -21.66
C SER A 526 -16.88 40.12 -20.84
N GLY A 527 -15.79 40.02 -20.09
CA GLY A 527 -15.36 41.00 -19.09
C GLY A 527 -16.18 40.98 -17.79
N SER A 528 -17.45 40.54 -17.82
CA SER A 528 -18.23 40.28 -16.60
C SER A 528 -18.07 38.83 -16.11
N PHE A 529 -17.65 37.95 -17.00
CA PHE A 529 -17.36 36.55 -16.73
C PHE A 529 -16.09 36.15 -17.49
N THR A 530 -15.18 35.46 -16.81
CA THR A 530 -13.95 34.93 -17.41
C THR A 530 -13.83 33.46 -16.98
N PRO A 531 -13.80 32.51 -17.95
CA PRO A 531 -13.55 31.11 -17.65
C PRO A 531 -12.26 30.93 -16.84
N SER A 532 -12.27 30.01 -15.89
CA SER A 532 -11.09 29.76 -15.06
C SER A 532 -10.97 28.33 -14.58
N VAL A 533 -9.74 27.88 -14.40
CA VAL A 533 -9.39 26.62 -13.75
C VAL A 533 -8.57 26.92 -12.51
N THR A 534 -8.89 26.29 -11.39
CA THR A 534 -8.21 26.48 -10.10
C THR A 534 -7.63 25.17 -9.62
N LEU A 535 -6.35 25.14 -9.29
CA LEU A 535 -5.66 24.03 -8.65
C LEU A 535 -5.49 24.33 -7.15
N SER A 536 -5.84 23.38 -6.27
CA SER A 536 -5.69 23.50 -4.80
C SER A 536 -5.41 22.14 -4.12
N PRO A 537 -4.79 22.11 -2.91
CA PRO A 537 -4.67 20.90 -2.12
C PRO A 537 -6.03 20.29 -1.73
N ILE A 538 -6.04 19.00 -1.43
CA ILE A 538 -7.15 18.33 -0.72
C ILE A 538 -6.78 18.21 0.76
N ALA A 539 -7.76 18.36 1.63
CA ALA A 539 -7.58 18.19 3.08
C ALA A 539 -7.21 16.73 3.44
N ASP A 540 -6.64 16.55 4.64
CA ASP A 540 -6.43 15.25 5.28
C ASP A 540 -5.53 14.24 4.56
N GLN A 541 -4.77 14.68 3.55
CA GLN A 541 -3.66 13.89 3.00
C GLN A 541 -2.44 13.86 3.94
N PRO A 542 -1.58 12.80 3.85
CA PRO A 542 -0.34 12.70 4.60
C PRO A 542 0.59 13.90 4.38
N LEU A 543 1.28 14.34 5.44
CA LEU A 543 2.25 15.44 5.40
C LEU A 543 3.67 14.92 5.66
N PRO A 544 4.71 15.49 5.01
CA PRO A 544 4.68 16.65 4.14
C PRO A 544 4.15 16.35 2.72
N GLN A 545 3.43 17.32 2.14
CA GLN A 545 2.83 17.23 0.81
C GLN A 545 3.41 18.28 -0.15
N THR A 546 3.74 17.89 -1.38
CA THR A 546 4.25 18.76 -2.45
C THR A 546 3.28 18.81 -3.62
N ILE A 547 2.92 20.03 -4.03
CA ILE A 547 1.96 20.30 -5.10
C ILE A 547 2.65 21.11 -6.20
N VAL A 548 2.37 20.80 -7.47
CA VAL A 548 2.84 21.58 -8.62
C VAL A 548 1.74 22.12 -9.49
N ALA A 549 2.05 23.20 -10.19
CA ALA A 549 1.23 23.77 -11.23
C ALA A 549 2.11 24.15 -12.43
N GLN A 550 1.84 23.60 -13.61
CA GLN A 550 2.56 23.93 -14.84
C GLN A 550 1.70 24.73 -15.83
N ARG A 551 0.70 24.10 -16.45
CA ARG A 551 -0.19 24.77 -17.41
C ARG A 551 -1.49 24.01 -17.64
N VAL A 552 -2.48 24.70 -18.18
CA VAL A 552 -3.73 24.14 -18.71
C VAL A 552 -3.87 24.48 -20.19
N ARG A 553 -4.59 23.63 -20.93
CA ARG A 553 -4.86 23.79 -22.37
C ARG A 553 -6.35 23.65 -22.65
N PHE A 554 -6.87 24.50 -23.52
CA PHE A 554 -8.26 24.50 -23.96
C PHE A 554 -8.33 24.13 -25.44
N ASP A 555 -8.84 22.94 -25.74
CA ASP A 555 -8.99 22.44 -27.11
C ASP A 555 -10.44 22.54 -27.56
N ILE A 556 -10.70 23.31 -28.62
CA ILE A 556 -12.04 23.36 -29.20
C ILE A 556 -12.38 22.05 -29.89
N VAL A 557 -13.55 21.50 -29.57
CA VAL A 557 -14.01 20.22 -30.09
C VAL A 557 -14.90 20.42 -31.30
N THR A 558 -14.55 19.78 -32.42
CA THR A 558 -15.42 19.70 -33.60
C THR A 558 -16.05 18.31 -33.67
N SER A 559 -17.34 18.23 -34.04
CA SER A 559 -18.08 16.97 -34.09
C SER A 559 -18.58 16.69 -35.51
N THR A 560 -18.53 15.42 -35.91
CA THR A 560 -19.25 14.89 -37.08
C THR A 560 -20.77 14.91 -36.87
N GLY A 561 -21.22 14.89 -35.61
CA GLY A 561 -22.63 14.84 -35.19
C GLY A 561 -23.26 13.46 -35.39
N GLY A 562 -24.40 13.22 -34.73
CA GLY A 562 -25.23 12.02 -34.92
C GLY A 562 -24.95 10.86 -33.95
N LEU A 563 -23.98 10.99 -33.05
CA LEU A 563 -23.77 10.08 -31.92
C LEU A 563 -24.00 10.82 -30.59
N ASN A 564 -24.25 10.07 -29.53
CA ASN A 564 -24.38 10.58 -28.17
C ASN A 564 -24.04 9.45 -27.18
N GLY A 565 -22.75 9.31 -26.87
CA GLY A 565 -22.21 8.37 -25.89
C GLY A 565 -22.10 6.90 -26.31
N LEU A 566 -22.78 6.45 -27.37
CA LEU A 566 -22.73 5.07 -27.88
C LEU A 566 -22.33 4.99 -29.35
N PHE A 567 -21.54 3.96 -29.69
CA PHE A 567 -21.21 3.62 -31.07
C PHE A 567 -20.97 2.11 -31.27
N GLU A 568 -21.59 1.52 -32.28
CA GLU A 568 -21.40 0.13 -32.72
C GLU A 568 -20.48 0.03 -33.95
N TYR A 569 -19.35 -0.62 -33.78
CA TYR A 569 -18.37 -0.88 -34.83
C TYR A 569 -18.34 -2.35 -35.24
N ASN A 570 -18.51 -2.62 -36.54
CA ASN A 570 -18.30 -3.96 -37.09
C ASN A 570 -16.85 -4.13 -37.58
N PRO A 571 -16.03 -4.98 -36.94
CA PRO A 571 -14.62 -5.14 -37.28
C PRO A 571 -14.36 -5.82 -38.64
N ASP A 572 -15.36 -6.49 -39.22
CA ASP A 572 -15.25 -7.14 -40.54
C ASP A 572 -15.44 -6.15 -41.71
N LYS A 573 -15.85 -4.90 -41.43
CA LYS A 573 -16.03 -3.86 -42.44
C LYS A 573 -14.82 -2.92 -42.52
N ALA A 574 -14.24 -2.80 -43.71
CA ALA A 574 -13.09 -1.94 -43.96
C ALA A 574 -13.39 -0.42 -43.88
N THR A 575 -14.67 -0.03 -43.92
CA THR A 575 -15.11 1.38 -43.88
C THR A 575 -16.32 1.52 -42.97
N VAL A 576 -16.38 2.63 -42.25
CA VAL A 576 -17.54 3.02 -41.42
C VAL A 576 -18.49 3.88 -42.24
N ALA A 577 -19.79 3.57 -42.16
CA ALA A 577 -20.83 4.42 -42.73
C ALA A 577 -21.13 5.58 -41.76
N MET A 578 -21.34 6.79 -42.29
CA MET A 578 -21.70 7.98 -41.49
C MET A 578 -23.22 8.09 -41.26
N ASP A 579 -23.98 7.06 -41.60
CA ASP A 579 -25.40 6.93 -41.29
C ASP A 579 -25.54 5.98 -40.10
N PHE A 580 -25.75 6.55 -38.91
CA PHE A 580 -25.82 5.82 -37.65
C PHE A 580 -27.22 5.23 -37.40
N SER A 581 -28.23 5.58 -38.22
CA SER A 581 -29.61 5.15 -38.00
C SER A 581 -29.87 3.66 -38.29
N ASP A 582 -28.92 2.98 -38.95
CA ASP A 582 -28.97 1.53 -39.18
C ASP A 582 -28.65 0.70 -37.92
N SER A 583 -27.95 1.29 -36.95
CA SER A 583 -27.59 0.65 -35.68
C SER A 583 -28.64 0.98 -34.61
N THR A 584 -29.22 -0.05 -34.00
CA THR A 584 -30.13 0.13 -32.86
C THR A 584 -29.41 0.68 -31.64
N ILE A 585 -28.10 0.42 -31.52
CA ILE A 585 -27.26 0.90 -30.41
C ILE A 585 -26.95 2.38 -30.58
N ASP A 586 -26.55 2.80 -31.79
CA ASP A 586 -26.24 4.20 -32.08
C ASP A 586 -27.51 5.05 -31.97
N THR A 587 -28.65 4.53 -32.46
CA THR A 587 -29.96 5.17 -32.32
C THR A 587 -30.37 5.29 -30.86
N ALA A 588 -30.11 4.26 -30.03
CA ALA A 588 -30.43 4.32 -28.60
C ALA A 588 -29.68 5.45 -27.89
N GLY A 589 -28.41 5.68 -28.22
CA GLY A 589 -27.65 6.83 -27.71
C GLY A 589 -28.21 8.16 -28.24
N ALA A 590 -28.44 8.25 -29.55
CA ALA A 590 -28.95 9.46 -30.20
C ALA A 590 -30.36 9.89 -29.73
N ASP A 591 -31.17 8.96 -29.23
CA ASP A 591 -32.49 9.21 -28.65
C ASP A 591 -32.44 9.76 -27.21
N LEU A 592 -31.27 9.78 -26.57
CA LEU A 592 -31.06 10.40 -25.24
C LEU A 592 -30.96 11.92 -25.36
N ASP A 593 -31.13 12.61 -24.22
CA ASP A 593 -30.85 14.03 -24.11
C ASP A 593 -29.37 14.33 -24.40
N ASN A 594 -29.07 15.55 -24.86
CA ASN A 594 -27.72 15.95 -25.24
C ASN A 594 -26.74 15.85 -24.06
N GLY A 595 -25.54 15.32 -24.32
CA GLY A 595 -24.48 15.19 -23.32
C GLY A 595 -24.58 13.91 -22.50
N ALA A 596 -25.10 12.83 -23.10
CA ALA A 596 -25.12 11.53 -22.45
C ALA A 596 -23.69 11.03 -22.22
N LEU A 597 -23.40 10.66 -20.97
CA LEU A 597 -22.14 10.05 -20.57
C LEU A 597 -22.41 8.58 -20.24
N ILE A 598 -21.78 7.68 -20.97
CA ILE A 598 -21.92 6.23 -20.78
C ILE A 598 -20.64 5.70 -20.12
N ASN A 599 -20.73 5.35 -18.84
CA ASN A 599 -19.60 4.83 -18.06
C ASN A 599 -19.38 3.34 -18.32
N CYS A 600 -20.44 2.56 -18.46
CA CYS A 600 -20.36 1.11 -18.57
C CYS A 600 -21.30 0.57 -19.66
N VAL A 601 -20.78 -0.39 -20.43
CA VAL A 601 -21.54 -1.18 -21.38
C VAL A 601 -21.26 -2.66 -21.10
N VAL A 602 -22.32 -3.45 -20.91
CA VAL A 602 -22.21 -4.91 -20.67
C VAL A 602 -23.15 -5.69 -21.58
N SER A 603 -22.75 -6.90 -21.97
CA SER A 603 -23.51 -7.77 -22.86
C SER A 603 -24.11 -8.96 -22.11
N TYR A 604 -25.43 -9.16 -22.21
CA TYR A 604 -26.13 -10.29 -21.59
C TYR A 604 -27.26 -10.82 -22.49
N LYS A 605 -27.27 -12.13 -22.79
CA LYS A 605 -28.29 -12.83 -23.61
C LYS A 605 -28.74 -12.05 -24.87
N ASN A 606 -27.79 -11.59 -25.68
CA ASN A 606 -28.00 -10.79 -26.91
C ASN A 606 -28.59 -9.39 -26.68
N GLN A 607 -28.48 -8.84 -25.47
CA GLN A 607 -28.84 -7.47 -25.16
C GLN A 607 -27.61 -6.72 -24.67
N ILE A 608 -27.53 -5.45 -25.03
CA ILE A 608 -26.55 -4.52 -24.47
C ILE A 608 -27.23 -3.73 -23.36
N TRP A 609 -26.58 -3.65 -22.21
CA TRP A 609 -26.96 -2.76 -21.13
C TRP A 609 -25.97 -1.61 -21.07
N ALA A 610 -26.47 -0.39 -20.97
CA ALA A 610 -25.67 0.82 -20.85
C ALA A 610 -26.05 1.53 -19.55
N ALA A 611 -25.05 1.95 -18.79
CA ALA A 611 -25.21 2.69 -17.53
C ALA A 611 -24.25 3.89 -17.49
N GLY A 612 -24.65 4.96 -16.82
CA GLY A 612 -23.91 6.22 -16.79
C GLY A 612 -24.75 7.39 -16.30
N THR A 613 -24.47 8.58 -16.84
CA THR A 613 -25.19 9.83 -16.54
C THR A 613 -25.93 10.27 -17.79
N PHE A 614 -27.23 9.94 -17.86
CA PHE A 614 -28.06 10.29 -19.00
C PHE A 614 -29.56 10.25 -18.69
N THR A 615 -30.33 11.01 -19.45
CA THR A 615 -31.80 11.01 -19.44
C THR A 615 -32.34 10.83 -20.85
N GLY A 616 -33.55 10.29 -20.96
CA GLY A 616 -34.29 10.13 -22.20
C GLY A 616 -35.78 9.89 -21.94
N ASP A 617 -36.55 9.62 -22.98
CA ASP A 617 -38.00 9.38 -22.87
C ASP A 617 -38.31 8.10 -22.06
N GLY A 618 -38.55 8.28 -20.75
CA GLY A 618 -38.80 7.19 -19.80
C GLY A 618 -37.57 6.35 -19.45
N ILE A 619 -36.36 6.90 -19.64
CA ILE A 619 -35.08 6.25 -19.35
C ILE A 619 -34.21 7.21 -18.54
N GLN A 620 -33.59 6.72 -17.47
CA GLN A 620 -32.65 7.50 -16.67
C GLN A 620 -31.52 6.62 -16.13
N ASN A 621 -30.28 7.00 -16.44
CA ASN A 621 -29.00 6.45 -15.96
C ASN A 621 -28.69 4.97 -16.22
N ILE A 622 -29.70 4.17 -16.60
CA ILE A 622 -29.54 2.78 -17.02
C ILE A 622 -30.58 2.40 -18.09
N MET A 623 -30.15 1.66 -19.11
CA MET A 623 -31.04 1.14 -20.15
C MET A 623 -30.59 -0.21 -20.70
N LYS A 624 -31.55 -0.95 -21.28
CA LYS A 624 -31.32 -2.17 -22.05
C LYS A 624 -31.67 -1.99 -23.52
N ILE A 625 -30.85 -2.57 -24.39
CA ILE A 625 -30.88 -2.46 -25.84
C ILE A 625 -30.87 -3.87 -26.46
N GLY A 626 -32.04 -4.33 -26.89
CA GLY A 626 -32.22 -5.53 -27.73
C GLY A 626 -33.09 -5.25 -28.96
N GLY A 627 -33.29 -3.97 -29.27
CA GLY A 627 -34.29 -3.39 -30.15
C GLY A 627 -34.39 -1.89 -29.83
N LYS A 628 -35.60 -1.34 -29.66
CA LYS A 628 -35.76 0.00 -29.05
C LYS A 628 -35.26 -0.04 -27.60
N ALA A 629 -34.48 0.97 -27.20
CA ALA A 629 -34.02 1.11 -25.82
C ALA A 629 -35.20 1.19 -24.85
N THR A 630 -35.05 0.55 -23.69
CA THR A 630 -36.04 0.55 -22.60
C THR A 630 -35.33 0.64 -21.26
N SER A 631 -36.01 1.20 -20.27
CA SER A 631 -35.52 1.26 -18.89
C SER A 631 -35.86 -0.02 -18.12
N PRO A 632 -35.06 -0.44 -17.11
CA PRO A 632 -35.50 -1.40 -16.10
C PRO A 632 -36.70 -0.87 -15.27
N PRO A 633 -37.32 -1.72 -14.42
CA PRO A 633 -38.36 -1.27 -13.48
C PRO A 633 -37.95 -0.03 -12.67
N GLY A 634 -38.91 0.81 -12.34
CA GLY A 634 -38.67 2.06 -11.63
C GLY A 634 -38.16 3.21 -12.51
N SER A 635 -38.19 3.04 -13.84
CA SER A 635 -37.66 3.99 -14.84
C SER A 635 -36.15 4.24 -14.75
N GLY A 636 -35.41 3.31 -14.13
CA GLY A 636 -33.96 3.39 -13.99
C GLY A 636 -33.56 3.85 -12.59
N LEU A 637 -32.43 4.54 -12.48
CA LEU A 637 -31.87 5.01 -11.21
C LEU A 637 -31.92 6.53 -11.12
N ASN A 638 -32.18 7.07 -9.93
CA ASN A 638 -32.42 8.50 -9.71
C ASN A 638 -31.16 9.39 -9.84
N SER A 639 -29.96 8.81 -9.79
CA SER A 639 -28.68 9.47 -10.07
C SER A 639 -27.77 8.57 -10.92
N ASP A 640 -26.63 9.13 -11.30
CA ASP A 640 -25.57 8.53 -12.10
C ASP A 640 -25.07 7.17 -11.58
N VAL A 641 -24.65 6.33 -12.52
CA VAL A 641 -23.99 5.05 -12.30
C VAL A 641 -22.55 5.16 -12.80
N GLU A 642 -21.58 4.91 -11.93
CA GLU A 642 -20.15 4.98 -12.26
C GLU A 642 -19.54 3.60 -12.54
N ALA A 643 -20.02 2.56 -11.86
CA ALA A 643 -19.45 1.21 -11.93
C ALA A 643 -20.50 0.14 -12.17
N VAL A 644 -20.15 -0.87 -12.98
CA VAL A 644 -20.96 -2.07 -13.20
C VAL A 644 -20.08 -3.31 -13.21
N TYR A 645 -20.45 -4.31 -12.41
CA TYR A 645 -19.85 -5.64 -12.45
C TYR A 645 -20.92 -6.71 -12.68
N LEU A 646 -20.75 -7.54 -13.71
CA LEU A 646 -21.70 -8.60 -14.07
C LEU A 646 -21.19 -9.97 -13.61
N ASP A 647 -21.91 -10.60 -12.69
CA ASP A 647 -21.68 -11.99 -12.26
C ASP A 647 -22.89 -12.87 -12.60
N GLY A 648 -22.75 -13.68 -13.65
CA GLY A 648 -23.85 -14.49 -14.16
C GLY A 648 -25.03 -13.64 -14.63
N SER A 649 -26.17 -13.74 -13.96
CA SER A 649 -27.37 -12.91 -14.21
C SER A 649 -27.48 -11.71 -13.29
N LEU A 650 -26.62 -11.59 -12.27
CA LEU A 650 -26.69 -10.52 -11.28
C LEU A 650 -25.70 -9.43 -11.66
N MET A 651 -26.23 -8.25 -11.96
CA MET A 651 -25.46 -7.07 -12.32
C MET A 651 -25.35 -6.17 -11.09
N TYR A 652 -24.17 -6.03 -10.51
CA TYR A 652 -23.89 -5.08 -9.44
C TYR A 652 -23.64 -3.69 -10.02
N LEU A 653 -24.15 -2.65 -9.36
CA LEU A 653 -24.07 -1.26 -9.80
C LEU A 653 -23.61 -0.39 -8.63
N GLY A 654 -22.71 0.55 -8.93
CA GLY A 654 -22.22 1.55 -7.99
C GLY A 654 -22.32 2.95 -8.61
N GLY A 655 -22.60 3.96 -7.80
CA GLY A 655 -22.69 5.35 -8.24
C GLY A 655 -23.15 6.26 -7.13
N ASN A 656 -23.85 7.34 -7.47
CA ASN A 656 -24.40 8.32 -6.53
C ASN A 656 -25.94 8.22 -6.37
N PHE A 657 -26.54 7.13 -6.84
CA PHE A 657 -27.98 6.91 -6.78
C PHE A 657 -28.43 6.50 -5.37
N THR A 658 -29.63 6.86 -4.97
CA THR A 658 -30.21 6.45 -3.67
C THR A 658 -31.44 5.56 -3.82
N ASN A 659 -32.09 5.59 -4.99
CA ASN A 659 -33.30 4.84 -5.30
C ASN A 659 -33.47 4.73 -6.82
N THR A 660 -34.48 3.99 -7.24
CA THR A 660 -35.13 4.14 -8.56
C THR A 660 -35.78 5.51 -8.74
N VAL A 661 -36.07 5.90 -9.99
CA VAL A 661 -36.63 7.23 -10.31
C VAL A 661 -38.04 7.45 -9.75
N ASP A 662 -38.84 6.38 -9.64
CA ASP A 662 -40.19 6.45 -9.08
C ASP A 662 -40.27 6.15 -7.58
N ASP A 663 -39.12 6.13 -6.91
CA ASP A 663 -38.94 5.84 -5.49
C ASP A 663 -39.53 4.47 -5.06
N SER A 664 -39.58 3.48 -5.97
CA SER A 664 -40.19 2.18 -5.70
C SER A 664 -39.30 1.17 -4.95
N GLU A 665 -37.98 1.40 -4.92
CA GLU A 665 -36.99 0.46 -4.36
C GLU A 665 -36.07 1.14 -3.34
N GLU A 666 -36.45 1.06 -2.06
CA GLU A 666 -35.63 1.56 -0.94
C GLU A 666 -34.39 0.67 -0.70
N GLY A 667 -33.28 1.24 -0.24
CA GLY A 667 -32.09 0.50 0.21
C GLY A 667 -30.99 0.31 -0.84
N LEU A 668 -31.08 0.98 -1.99
CA LEU A 668 -30.06 0.99 -3.05
C LEU A 668 -28.89 1.95 -2.80
N ASN A 669 -28.84 2.66 -1.67
CA ASN A 669 -27.95 3.81 -1.42
C ASN A 669 -26.50 3.60 -1.92
N ASN A 670 -26.20 4.24 -3.05
CA ASN A 670 -24.94 4.26 -3.81
C ASN A 670 -24.45 2.91 -4.36
N VAL A 671 -25.04 1.79 -3.91
CA VAL A 671 -24.70 0.45 -4.37
C VAL A 671 -25.93 -0.47 -4.34
N GLY A 672 -26.14 -1.21 -5.42
CA GLY A 672 -27.23 -2.16 -5.57
C GLY A 672 -26.90 -3.24 -6.59
N ALA A 673 -27.81 -4.20 -6.77
CA ALA A 673 -27.72 -5.17 -7.84
C ALA A 673 -29.06 -5.29 -8.59
N PHE A 674 -29.00 -5.77 -9.83
CA PHE A 674 -30.15 -6.04 -10.66
C PHE A 674 -30.06 -7.45 -11.22
N ASP A 675 -31.04 -8.30 -10.90
CA ASP A 675 -31.14 -9.64 -11.47
C ASP A 675 -31.75 -9.53 -12.87
N LEU A 676 -30.93 -9.78 -13.89
CA LEU A 676 -31.29 -9.67 -15.30
C LEU A 676 -32.30 -10.74 -15.75
N ASP A 677 -32.38 -11.87 -15.04
CA ASP A 677 -33.31 -12.96 -15.34
C ASP A 677 -34.65 -12.78 -14.62
N ALA A 678 -34.63 -12.36 -13.35
CA ALA A 678 -35.84 -12.01 -12.61
C ALA A 678 -36.42 -10.65 -13.05
N ASN A 679 -35.58 -9.77 -13.60
CA ASN A 679 -35.90 -8.37 -13.91
C ASN A 679 -36.37 -7.63 -12.65
N GLU A 680 -35.61 -7.77 -11.56
CA GLU A 680 -35.89 -7.22 -10.22
C GLU A 680 -34.61 -6.62 -9.62
N TRP A 681 -34.78 -5.55 -8.83
CA TRP A 681 -33.71 -4.94 -8.05
C TRP A 681 -33.41 -5.78 -6.80
N VAL A 682 -32.13 -5.81 -6.40
CA VAL A 682 -31.62 -6.52 -5.22
C VAL A 682 -30.80 -5.53 -4.41
N THR A 683 -31.15 -5.34 -3.14
CA THR A 683 -30.41 -4.45 -2.24
C THR A 683 -29.20 -5.17 -1.63
N LEU A 684 -28.11 -4.43 -1.40
CA LEU A 684 -26.93 -4.90 -0.67
C LEU A 684 -27.00 -4.32 0.75
N GLY A 685 -27.86 -4.89 1.59
CA GLY A 685 -28.22 -4.31 2.88
C GLY A 685 -28.95 -2.97 2.69
N ALA A 686 -28.37 -1.90 3.21
CA ALA A 686 -28.83 -0.52 2.99
C ALA A 686 -27.80 0.34 2.23
N GLY A 687 -26.80 -0.27 1.60
CA GLY A 687 -25.75 0.42 0.86
C GLY A 687 -24.80 1.26 1.73
N VAL A 688 -24.21 2.30 1.15
CA VAL A 688 -23.16 3.15 1.76
C VAL A 688 -23.54 4.63 1.74
N ASP A 689 -22.83 5.47 2.51
CA ASP A 689 -23.15 6.90 2.69
C ASP A 689 -22.56 7.86 1.65
N GLY A 690 -21.81 7.35 0.66
CA GLY A 690 -21.15 8.15 -0.37
C GLY A 690 -20.98 7.42 -1.70
N VAL A 691 -20.41 8.11 -2.70
CA VAL A 691 -20.35 7.64 -4.10
C VAL A 691 -19.47 6.40 -4.24
N VAL A 692 -19.94 5.41 -5.00
CA VAL A 692 -19.17 4.21 -5.37
C VAL A 692 -18.66 4.35 -6.80
N TRP A 693 -17.34 4.36 -6.98
CA TRP A 693 -16.70 4.55 -8.29
C TRP A 693 -16.15 3.24 -8.89
N ASP A 694 -16.05 2.14 -8.12
CA ASP A 694 -15.70 0.82 -8.66
C ASP A 694 -16.18 -0.38 -7.82
N ILE A 695 -16.39 -1.52 -8.49
CA ILE A 695 -16.84 -2.79 -7.92
C ILE A 695 -15.91 -3.91 -8.41
N VAL A 696 -15.16 -4.52 -7.50
CA VAL A 696 -14.14 -5.52 -7.85
C VAL A 696 -14.44 -6.87 -7.18
N PRO A 697 -14.52 -7.99 -7.92
CA PRO A 697 -14.72 -9.31 -7.33
C PRO A 697 -13.46 -9.78 -6.60
N LEU A 698 -13.62 -10.36 -5.41
CA LEU A 698 -12.53 -10.86 -4.57
C LEU A 698 -12.94 -12.16 -3.89
N ALA A 699 -12.08 -13.17 -3.90
CA ALA A 699 -12.34 -14.39 -3.13
C ALA A 699 -11.68 -14.29 -1.74
N LEU A 700 -12.41 -14.40 -0.63
CA LEU A 700 -11.84 -14.34 0.72
C LEU A 700 -12.12 -15.61 1.53
N ASN A 701 -11.19 -15.98 2.41
CA ASN A 701 -11.44 -17.00 3.42
C ASN A 701 -12.13 -16.35 4.61
N ILE A 702 -13.46 -16.37 4.65
CA ILE A 702 -14.23 -15.70 5.72
C ILE A 702 -14.12 -16.45 7.05
N THR A 703 -13.95 -17.77 6.99
CA THR A 703 -13.68 -18.64 8.15
C THR A 703 -12.60 -19.64 7.73
N ALA A 704 -11.81 -20.14 8.67
CA ALA A 704 -10.72 -21.09 8.39
C ALA A 704 -11.11 -22.19 7.38
N GLY A 705 -10.45 -22.20 6.21
CA GLY A 705 -10.66 -23.18 5.14
C GLY A 705 -11.92 -23.00 4.28
N ASN A 706 -12.66 -21.90 4.44
CA ASN A 706 -13.89 -21.62 3.71
C ASN A 706 -13.76 -20.36 2.83
N GLN A 707 -13.25 -20.57 1.63
CA GLN A 707 -13.20 -19.54 0.60
C GLN A 707 -14.60 -19.21 0.07
N GLN A 708 -14.90 -17.93 -0.04
CA GLN A 708 -16.16 -17.39 -0.55
C GLN A 708 -15.87 -16.34 -1.62
N ASP A 709 -16.71 -16.28 -2.63
CA ASP A 709 -16.72 -15.18 -3.59
C ASP A 709 -17.36 -13.97 -2.90
N CYS A 710 -16.64 -12.86 -2.90
CA CYS A 710 -17.02 -11.58 -2.30
C CYS A 710 -16.94 -10.48 -3.36
N ILE A 711 -17.60 -9.36 -3.08
CA ILE A 711 -17.62 -8.18 -3.93
C ILE A 711 -17.08 -7.01 -3.12
N THR A 712 -15.98 -6.40 -3.55
CA THR A 712 -15.47 -5.19 -2.92
C THR A 712 -16.14 -3.98 -3.54
N ILE A 713 -16.53 -3.04 -2.68
CA ILE A 713 -17.18 -1.78 -3.01
C ILE A 713 -16.17 -0.69 -2.72
N ASN A 714 -15.80 0.08 -3.73
CA ASN A 714 -14.71 1.06 -3.66
C ASN A 714 -15.26 2.42 -4.04
N GLY A 715 -15.09 3.41 -3.17
CA GLY A 715 -15.86 4.65 -3.23
C GLY A 715 -15.24 5.81 -2.45
N ASN A 716 -15.96 6.92 -2.40
CA ASN A 716 -15.72 8.03 -1.50
C ASN A 716 -16.88 8.08 -0.50
N PHE A 717 -16.87 7.10 0.42
CA PHE A 717 -17.84 6.92 1.49
C PHE A 717 -17.10 6.69 2.80
N SER A 718 -17.71 7.06 3.93
CA SER A 718 -17.14 6.94 5.27
C SER A 718 -17.80 5.85 6.11
N SER A 719 -18.95 5.33 5.67
CA SER A 719 -19.70 4.34 6.45
C SER A 719 -20.56 3.44 5.58
N VAL A 720 -20.77 2.21 6.05
CA VAL A 720 -21.79 1.30 5.57
C VAL A 720 -23.05 1.46 6.44
N ASN A 721 -24.19 1.68 5.79
CA ASN A 721 -25.45 1.97 6.48
C ASN A 721 -25.98 0.76 7.27
N SER A 722 -26.66 1.02 8.39
CA SER A 722 -27.34 -0.02 9.17
C SER A 722 -28.53 -0.63 8.41
N TYR A 723 -28.77 -1.92 8.60
CA TYR A 723 -29.88 -2.65 7.95
C TYR A 723 -30.31 -3.86 8.78
N GLY A 724 -31.62 -4.08 8.90
CA GLY A 724 -32.15 -5.17 9.73
C GLY A 724 -31.68 -5.04 11.19
N ASP A 725 -31.02 -6.08 11.69
CA ASP A 725 -30.42 -6.13 13.04
C ASP A 725 -28.91 -5.82 13.03
N ASN A 726 -28.34 -5.40 11.90
CA ASN A 726 -26.93 -5.06 11.77
C ASN A 726 -26.72 -3.55 11.91
N ASP A 727 -25.84 -3.16 12.83
CA ASP A 727 -25.43 -1.78 13.04
C ASP A 727 -24.57 -1.25 11.88
N ALA A 728 -24.56 0.08 11.74
CA ALA A 728 -23.66 0.76 10.82
C ALA A 728 -22.21 0.63 11.33
N PHE A 729 -21.26 0.61 10.41
CA PHE A 729 -19.83 0.59 10.75
C PHE A 729 -19.06 1.57 9.86
N ASP A 730 -17.93 2.05 10.39
CA ASP A 730 -17.05 2.96 9.68
C ASP A 730 -16.30 2.21 8.57
N ALA A 731 -16.12 2.85 7.43
CA ALA A 731 -15.39 2.30 6.30
C ALA A 731 -14.70 3.42 5.53
N ASP A 732 -13.39 3.30 5.26
CA ASP A 732 -12.64 4.31 4.52
C ASP A 732 -12.69 4.04 3.01
N GLY A 733 -13.87 4.24 2.42
CA GLY A 733 -14.09 4.06 0.98
C GLY A 733 -13.93 2.62 0.47
N PHE A 734 -13.85 1.62 1.36
CA PHE A 734 -13.71 0.21 1.02
C PHE A 734 -14.56 -0.67 1.94
N ALA A 735 -15.45 -1.47 1.35
CA ALA A 735 -16.27 -2.42 2.07
C ALA A 735 -16.44 -3.71 1.26
N VAL A 736 -16.64 -4.84 1.95
CA VAL A 736 -16.75 -6.15 1.31
C VAL A 736 -18.14 -6.74 1.52
N TRP A 737 -18.88 -6.92 0.44
CA TRP A 737 -20.16 -7.63 0.43
C TRP A 737 -19.93 -9.13 0.20
N VAL A 738 -20.65 -9.97 0.95
CA VAL A 738 -20.56 -11.43 0.86
C VAL A 738 -21.90 -12.00 0.37
N PRO A 739 -22.05 -12.22 -0.95
CA PRO A 739 -23.31 -12.69 -1.55
C PRO A 739 -23.87 -13.96 -0.90
N SER A 740 -23.02 -14.94 -0.56
CA SER A 740 -23.45 -16.21 0.03
C SER A 740 -24.01 -16.08 1.45
N LYS A 741 -23.72 -14.96 2.13
CA LYS A 741 -24.22 -14.63 3.48
C LYS A 741 -25.29 -13.55 3.46
N ASN A 742 -25.45 -12.85 2.34
CA ASN A 742 -26.32 -11.68 2.22
C ASN A 742 -26.04 -10.65 3.33
N ALA A 743 -24.75 -10.41 3.59
CA ALA A 743 -24.26 -9.51 4.63
C ALA A 743 -22.91 -8.92 4.23
N TRP A 744 -22.58 -7.75 4.80
CA TRP A 744 -21.23 -7.19 4.75
C TRP A 744 -20.28 -8.00 5.64
N LEU A 745 -19.00 -8.07 5.26
CA LEU A 745 -17.97 -8.85 5.97
C LEU A 745 -17.94 -8.51 7.46
N ASN A 746 -17.95 -7.22 7.82
CA ASN A 746 -17.95 -6.72 9.21
C ASN A 746 -19.20 -7.11 10.01
N ASN A 747 -20.31 -7.47 9.35
CA ASN A 747 -21.52 -7.91 10.03
C ASN A 747 -21.62 -9.44 10.16
N ILE A 748 -20.65 -10.20 9.66
CA ILE A 748 -20.65 -11.66 9.79
C ILE A 748 -20.01 -12.02 11.13
N PRO A 749 -20.76 -12.65 12.07
CA PRO A 749 -20.19 -13.03 13.35
C PRO A 749 -19.06 -14.05 13.19
N ASN A 750 -17.92 -13.81 13.84
CA ASN A 750 -16.71 -14.64 13.76
C ASN A 750 -16.12 -14.74 12.35
N ALA A 751 -16.14 -13.65 11.57
CA ALA A 751 -15.34 -13.59 10.36
C ALA A 751 -13.85 -13.50 10.73
N ASP A 752 -13.05 -14.47 10.29
CA ASP A 752 -11.60 -14.52 10.54
C ASP A 752 -10.81 -13.65 9.55
N ALA A 753 -11.44 -12.69 8.87
CA ALA A 753 -10.82 -11.92 7.80
C ALA A 753 -11.13 -10.43 7.94
N SER A 754 -10.07 -9.63 8.01
CA SER A 754 -10.12 -8.17 7.91
C SER A 754 -9.26 -7.72 6.73
N ILE A 755 -9.80 -6.81 5.93
CA ILE A 755 -9.12 -6.23 4.78
C ILE A 755 -9.61 -4.81 4.52
N SER A 756 -8.67 -3.89 4.36
CA SER A 756 -8.93 -2.51 3.93
C SER A 756 -8.03 -2.14 2.75
N GLY A 757 -8.45 -1.16 1.95
CA GLY A 757 -7.68 -0.70 0.81
C GLY A 757 -8.53 -0.04 -0.27
N ARG A 758 -8.13 -0.22 -1.53
CA ARG A 758 -8.77 0.31 -2.72
C ARG A 758 -8.41 -0.57 -3.91
N LEU A 759 -9.38 -1.24 -4.52
CA LEU A 759 -9.18 -1.98 -5.76
C LEU A 759 -9.81 -1.23 -6.94
N MET A 760 -9.15 -1.26 -8.11
CA MET A 760 -9.56 -0.54 -9.34
C MET A 760 -9.83 -1.45 -10.54
N ALA A 761 -9.22 -2.62 -10.57
CA ALA A 761 -9.37 -3.54 -11.67
C ALA A 761 -8.98 -4.94 -11.24
N MET A 762 -9.58 -5.93 -11.91
CA MET A 762 -9.25 -7.34 -11.75
C MET A 762 -9.28 -8.00 -13.13
N THR A 763 -8.35 -8.92 -13.38
CA THR A 763 -8.41 -9.78 -14.56
C THR A 763 -7.97 -11.20 -14.26
N PRO A 764 -8.78 -12.22 -14.62
CA PRO A 764 -8.37 -13.61 -14.49
C PRO A 764 -7.35 -13.97 -15.57
N VAL A 765 -6.23 -14.56 -15.17
CA VAL A 765 -5.16 -14.99 -16.08
C VAL A 765 -5.14 -16.52 -16.16
N PRO A 766 -5.36 -17.13 -17.34
CA PRO A 766 -5.31 -18.59 -17.48
C PRO A 766 -3.98 -19.16 -17.03
N GLY A 767 -4.06 -20.21 -16.21
CA GLY A 767 -2.89 -20.91 -15.70
C GLY A 767 -2.34 -20.36 -14.39
N LEU A 768 -2.75 -19.16 -13.98
CA LEU A 768 -2.55 -18.68 -12.62
C LEU A 768 -3.71 -19.15 -11.72
N GLN A 769 -3.39 -19.44 -10.46
CA GLN A 769 -4.40 -19.82 -9.46
C GLN A 769 -5.25 -18.62 -9.04
N TRP A 770 -4.63 -17.44 -8.96
CA TRP A 770 -5.26 -16.20 -8.52
C TRP A 770 -5.30 -15.20 -9.68
N PRO A 771 -6.36 -14.37 -9.75
CA PRO A 771 -6.40 -13.28 -10.72
C PRO A 771 -5.40 -12.19 -10.33
N LEU A 772 -5.08 -11.33 -11.30
CA LEU A 772 -4.38 -10.09 -11.01
C LEU A 772 -5.36 -9.03 -10.57
N TYR A 773 -4.90 -8.20 -9.65
CA TYR A 773 -5.59 -7.03 -9.14
C TYR A 773 -4.76 -5.79 -9.40
N ALA A 774 -5.41 -4.65 -9.56
CA ALA A 774 -4.79 -3.34 -9.51
C ALA A 774 -5.40 -2.55 -8.37
N GLY A 775 -4.55 -1.89 -7.58
CA GLY A 775 -5.02 -1.08 -6.46
C GLY A 775 -4.01 -1.05 -5.32
N GLN A 776 -4.52 -0.85 -4.12
CA GLN A 776 -3.77 -0.70 -2.88
C GLN A 776 -4.48 -1.50 -1.79
N ILE A 777 -3.77 -2.35 -1.06
CA ILE A 777 -4.27 -2.99 0.15
C ILE A 777 -3.53 -2.38 1.34
N THR A 778 -4.25 -1.74 2.25
CA THR A 778 -3.70 -1.01 3.39
C THR A 778 -3.57 -1.89 4.63
N SER A 779 -4.54 -2.77 4.86
CA SER A 779 -4.46 -3.80 5.89
C SER A 779 -5.04 -5.12 5.38
N GLN A 780 -4.47 -6.23 5.84
CA GLN A 780 -4.91 -7.57 5.47
C GLN A 780 -4.41 -8.58 6.49
N ALA A 781 -5.31 -9.24 7.21
CA ALA A 781 -4.97 -10.37 8.06
C ALA A 781 -6.22 -10.98 8.69
N MET A 782 -6.02 -11.88 9.66
CA MET A 782 -7.10 -12.29 10.53
C MET A 782 -7.49 -11.14 11.46
N ASP A 783 -8.79 -10.96 11.65
CA ASP A 783 -9.39 -9.97 12.55
C ASP A 783 -9.18 -10.39 14.01
N ILE A 784 -7.93 -10.34 14.45
CA ILE A 784 -7.49 -10.66 15.80
C ILE A 784 -6.78 -9.40 16.31
N SER A 785 -7.52 -8.58 17.04
CA SER A 785 -7.02 -7.33 17.63
C SER A 785 -6.40 -7.58 19.01
N GLY A 786 -5.22 -6.99 19.23
CA GLY A 786 -4.50 -6.90 20.50
C GLY A 786 -3.92 -8.21 21.06
N ALA A 787 -4.56 -9.36 20.87
CA ALA A 787 -4.13 -10.63 21.45
C ALA A 787 -4.47 -11.85 20.58
N ALA A 788 -3.44 -12.65 20.25
CA ALA A 788 -3.57 -13.88 19.48
C ALA A 788 -2.97 -15.09 20.23
N GLU A 789 -3.66 -16.22 20.23
CA GLU A 789 -3.13 -17.49 20.73
C GLU A 789 -2.44 -18.25 19.61
N MET A 790 -1.21 -18.70 19.86
CA MET A 790 -0.46 -19.53 18.94
C MET A 790 -0.66 -21.01 19.28
N ILE A 791 -1.06 -21.79 18.28
CA ILE A 791 -1.33 -23.22 18.40
C ILE A 791 -0.54 -24.01 17.35
N GLY A 792 -0.47 -25.33 17.53
CA GLY A 792 0.33 -26.22 16.69
C GLY A 792 1.75 -26.43 17.22
N SER A 793 2.57 -27.22 16.54
CA SER A 793 4.01 -27.36 16.80
C SER A 793 4.67 -27.83 15.50
N GLY A 794 5.67 -27.10 15.03
CA GLY A 794 6.20 -27.19 13.65
C GLY A 794 5.30 -26.47 12.62
N ASP A 795 4.03 -26.87 12.54
CA ASP A 795 3.00 -26.20 11.72
C ASP A 795 2.15 -25.31 12.63
N LEU A 796 2.50 -24.03 12.70
CA LEU A 796 1.86 -23.07 13.60
C LEU A 796 0.63 -22.40 12.96
N GLU A 797 -0.37 -22.15 13.79
CA GLU A 797 -1.57 -21.38 13.45
C GLU A 797 -1.84 -20.34 14.56
N LEU A 798 -2.59 -19.29 14.22
CA LEU A 798 -3.06 -18.28 15.17
C LEU A 798 -4.57 -18.38 15.32
N GLN A 799 -5.07 -18.19 16.55
CA GLN A 799 -6.50 -18.13 16.84
C GLN A 799 -6.84 -16.99 17.80
N SER A 800 -8.09 -16.53 17.78
CA SER A 800 -8.59 -15.49 18.69
C SER A 800 -8.86 -16.06 20.10
N PHE A 801 -8.70 -15.21 21.13
CA PHE A 801 -9.16 -15.50 22.49
C PHE A 801 -10.67 -15.31 22.69
N GLY A 802 -11.41 -14.89 21.65
CA GLY A 802 -12.84 -14.60 21.73
C GLY A 802 -13.16 -13.22 22.34
N ILE A 803 -12.19 -12.30 22.29
CA ILE A 803 -12.31 -10.95 22.84
C ILE A 803 -12.31 -9.90 21.73
N THR A 804 -13.02 -8.79 21.97
CA THR A 804 -13.00 -7.61 21.10
C THR A 804 -12.23 -6.51 21.82
N ILE A 805 -11.10 -6.13 21.26
CA ILE A 805 -10.22 -5.06 21.76
C ILE A 805 -10.27 -3.90 20.78
N GLN A 806 -10.29 -2.68 21.29
CA GLN A 806 -10.26 -1.45 20.51
C GLN A 806 -9.26 -0.44 21.10
N PRO A 807 -8.67 0.45 20.27
CA PRO A 807 -7.88 1.57 20.77
C PRO A 807 -8.71 2.45 21.73
N SER A 808 -8.07 2.97 22.78
CA SER A 808 -8.79 3.75 23.80
C SER A 808 -9.29 5.09 23.24
N SER A 809 -10.58 5.39 23.42
CA SER A 809 -11.25 6.56 22.78
C SER A 809 -10.98 7.92 23.48
N SER A 810 -9.90 8.06 24.24
CA SER A 810 -9.72 9.23 25.10
C SER A 810 -9.22 10.48 24.36
N SER A 811 -10.06 11.51 24.32
CA SER A 811 -9.69 12.85 23.85
C SER A 811 -8.55 13.41 24.72
N SER A 812 -7.37 13.63 24.15
CA SER A 812 -6.29 14.32 24.85
C SER A 812 -6.74 15.75 25.19
N SER A 813 -7.15 15.99 26.44
CA SER A 813 -7.41 17.35 26.90
C SER A 813 -6.10 18.15 26.84
N SER A 814 -6.16 19.36 26.27
CA SER A 814 -5.01 20.23 25.97
C SER A 814 -4.30 20.82 27.21
N MET A 815 -4.53 20.26 28.40
CA MET A 815 -3.87 20.63 29.66
C MET A 815 -3.25 19.42 30.35
N ARG A 816 -2.38 18.67 29.65
CA ARG A 816 -1.44 17.75 30.31
C ARG A 816 -0.26 18.52 30.89
N LYS A 817 0.14 18.19 32.13
CA LYS A 817 1.33 18.73 32.80
C LYS A 817 2.55 18.24 32.03
N ARG A 818 3.35 19.17 31.49
CA ARG A 818 4.44 18.97 30.52
C ARG A 818 5.63 18.10 31.00
N ALA A 819 5.49 17.40 32.13
CA ALA A 819 6.55 16.67 32.84
C ALA A 819 6.30 15.15 32.93
N VAL A 820 5.17 14.63 32.43
CA VAL A 820 4.97 13.19 32.27
C VAL A 820 5.66 12.80 30.97
N THR A 821 6.81 12.13 31.05
CA THR A 821 7.30 11.32 29.94
C THR A 821 6.38 10.11 29.86
N SER A 822 5.27 10.23 29.11
CA SER A 822 4.43 9.08 28.80
C SER A 822 5.30 8.05 28.09
N GLN A 823 5.40 6.85 28.64
CA GLN A 823 5.61 5.69 27.80
C GLN A 823 4.22 5.39 27.21
N ASP A 824 3.88 6.08 26.12
CA ASP A 824 2.63 5.89 25.37
C ASP A 824 2.68 4.50 24.73
N HIS A 825 2.24 3.48 25.47
CA HIS A 825 2.06 2.12 24.96
C HIS A 825 0.56 1.89 24.80
N ASP A 826 0.05 2.12 23.59
CA ASP A 826 -1.32 1.77 23.21
C ASP A 826 -1.45 0.24 23.01
N GLY A 827 -2.66 -0.30 23.16
CA GLY A 827 -2.94 -1.73 22.96
C GLY A 827 -2.61 -2.61 24.18
N VAL A 828 -2.60 -3.93 23.97
CA VAL A 828 -2.30 -4.91 25.02
C VAL A 828 -0.79 -5.02 25.18
N TYR A 829 -0.27 -4.71 26.37
CA TYR A 829 1.17 -4.69 26.61
C TYR A 829 1.68 -6.00 27.22
N THR A 830 0.92 -6.59 28.13
CA THR A 830 1.31 -7.79 28.88
C THR A 830 0.11 -8.71 29.15
N GLY A 831 0.38 -9.92 29.60
CA GLY A 831 -0.66 -10.85 30.00
C GLY A 831 -0.14 -12.01 30.83
N PHE A 832 -1.09 -12.75 31.42
CA PHE A 832 -0.81 -13.84 32.34
C PHE A 832 -1.83 -14.97 32.19
N PHE A 833 -1.37 -16.23 32.19
CA PHE A 833 -2.23 -17.40 32.28
C PHE A 833 -2.30 -17.91 33.71
N TYR A 834 -3.50 -18.01 34.26
CA TYR A 834 -3.74 -18.53 35.60
C TYR A 834 -4.54 -19.83 35.52
N ASP A 835 -3.91 -20.96 35.83
CA ASP A 835 -4.49 -22.31 35.77
C ASP A 835 -4.50 -23.06 37.12
N ASP A 836 -4.18 -22.37 38.21
CA ASP A 836 -4.19 -22.90 39.56
C ASP A 836 -5.61 -22.95 40.16
N ASN A 837 -5.80 -23.72 41.24
CA ASN A 837 -7.06 -23.81 42.01
C ASN A 837 -8.31 -24.15 41.17
N ASN A 838 -8.17 -24.94 40.09
CA ASN A 838 -9.23 -25.27 39.13
C ASN A 838 -9.79 -24.07 38.36
N MET A 839 -9.05 -22.96 38.30
CA MET A 839 -9.37 -21.83 37.43
C MET A 839 -8.69 -22.00 36.06
N ASN A 840 -9.21 -21.32 35.04
CA ASN A 840 -8.60 -21.17 33.72
C ASN A 840 -8.85 -19.74 33.23
N VAL A 841 -8.12 -18.80 33.83
CA VAL A 841 -8.27 -17.37 33.59
C VAL A 841 -7.11 -16.87 32.75
N THR A 842 -7.41 -16.17 31.66
CA THR A 842 -6.42 -15.44 30.86
C THR A 842 -6.55 -13.96 31.15
N ILE A 843 -5.45 -13.30 31.50
CA ILE A 843 -5.45 -11.92 31.98
C ILE A 843 -4.67 -11.09 30.98
N PHE A 844 -5.23 -9.96 30.56
CA PHE A 844 -4.58 -9.03 29.64
C PHE A 844 -4.49 -7.65 30.30
N GLY A 845 -3.33 -7.00 30.15
CA GLY A 845 -3.09 -5.65 30.66
C GLY A 845 -2.36 -4.78 29.65
N GLY A 846 -2.71 -3.50 29.61
CA GLY A 846 -2.16 -2.53 28.67
C GLY A 846 -2.89 -1.20 28.76
N HIS A 847 -3.00 -0.52 27.62
CA HIS A 847 -3.82 0.69 27.46
C HIS A 847 -4.78 0.49 26.29
N PHE A 848 -5.97 -0.04 26.60
CA PHE A 848 -6.95 -0.44 25.59
C PHE A 848 -8.36 -0.46 26.17
N ASP A 849 -9.35 -0.41 25.28
CA ASP A 849 -10.75 -0.67 25.60
C ASP A 849 -11.12 -2.09 25.13
N ALA A 850 -12.01 -2.76 25.87
CA ALA A 850 -12.53 -4.08 25.49
C ALA A 850 -14.01 -4.23 25.83
N THR A 851 -14.71 -5.16 25.18
CA THR A 851 -16.12 -5.43 25.45
C THR A 851 -16.30 -6.55 26.50
N ALA A 852 -17.00 -6.25 27.59
CA ALA A 852 -17.40 -7.21 28.61
C ALA A 852 -18.47 -8.18 28.10
N SER A 853 -18.69 -9.29 28.82
CA SER A 853 -19.75 -10.26 28.47
C SER A 853 -21.18 -9.70 28.58
N ASP A 854 -21.39 -8.61 29.32
CA ASP A 854 -22.66 -7.90 29.41
C ASP A 854 -22.82 -6.74 28.40
N GLY A 855 -21.80 -6.52 27.54
CA GLY A 855 -21.75 -5.46 26.54
C GLY A 855 -21.22 -4.11 27.05
N SER A 856 -20.82 -4.00 28.32
CA SER A 856 -20.14 -2.81 28.84
C SER A 856 -18.70 -2.69 28.32
N THR A 857 -18.13 -1.49 28.40
CA THR A 857 -16.73 -1.23 28.04
C THR A 857 -15.84 -1.40 29.27
N LEU A 858 -14.78 -2.20 29.12
CA LEU A 858 -13.73 -2.42 30.10
C LEU A 858 -12.46 -1.66 29.67
N HIS A 859 -11.63 -1.29 30.64
CA HIS A 859 -10.42 -0.50 30.41
C HIS A 859 -9.19 -1.20 30.99
N ASN A 860 -8.10 -1.22 30.23
CA ASN A 860 -6.70 -1.43 30.66
C ASN A 860 -6.31 -2.77 31.32
N LEU A 861 -7.22 -3.46 32.02
CA LEU A 861 -7.02 -4.73 32.70
C LEU A 861 -8.28 -5.59 32.61
N ILE A 862 -8.20 -6.71 31.87
CA ILE A 862 -9.32 -7.63 31.68
C ILE A 862 -8.97 -9.06 32.09
N PHE A 863 -10.00 -9.80 32.50
CA PHE A 863 -9.96 -11.17 32.95
C PHE A 863 -10.92 -11.99 32.08
N VAL A 864 -10.38 -12.98 31.36
CA VAL A 864 -11.13 -13.90 30.50
C VAL A 864 -11.19 -15.25 31.19
N ASP A 865 -12.28 -15.50 31.90
CA ASP A 865 -12.51 -16.75 32.63
C ASP A 865 -13.13 -17.82 31.70
N ASN A 866 -12.40 -18.92 31.52
CA ASN A 866 -12.83 -20.08 30.77
C ASN A 866 -13.03 -21.32 31.66
N SER A 867 -13.25 -21.12 32.97
CA SER A 867 -13.49 -22.20 33.95
C SER A 867 -14.91 -22.78 33.85
N GLY A 868 -15.87 -22.00 33.34
CA GLY A 868 -17.28 -22.34 33.20
C GLY A 868 -17.66 -23.05 31.89
N SER A 869 -18.97 -23.18 31.64
CA SER A 869 -19.51 -23.67 30.35
C SER A 869 -19.55 -22.60 29.25
N SER A 870 -19.43 -21.33 29.64
CA SER A 870 -19.35 -20.16 28.78
C SER A 870 -18.18 -19.30 29.26
N GLN A 871 -17.54 -18.61 28.33
CA GLN A 871 -16.52 -17.61 28.64
C GLN A 871 -17.18 -16.41 29.33
N ASP A 872 -16.54 -15.91 30.38
CA ASP A 872 -16.94 -14.69 31.09
C ASP A 872 -15.78 -13.67 31.03
N ILE A 873 -16.10 -12.43 30.66
CA ILE A 873 -15.13 -11.35 30.46
C ILE A 873 -15.47 -10.21 31.42
N ALA A 874 -14.55 -9.96 32.35
CA ALA A 874 -14.65 -8.90 33.37
C ALA A 874 -13.39 -8.01 33.37
N GLY A 875 -13.44 -6.87 34.04
CA GLY A 875 -12.30 -5.95 34.15
C GLY A 875 -12.22 -5.23 35.49
N ALA A 876 -11.13 -4.51 35.72
CA ALA A 876 -10.94 -3.69 36.92
C ALA A 876 -11.50 -2.27 36.70
N GLU A 877 -12.70 -2.00 37.21
CA GLU A 877 -13.40 -0.72 37.01
C GLU A 877 -12.79 0.46 37.82
N GLU A 878 -11.93 0.17 38.79
CA GLU A 878 -11.36 1.18 39.70
C GLU A 878 -10.15 1.93 39.14
N LEU A 879 -9.63 1.51 37.98
CA LEU A 879 -8.55 2.18 37.27
C LEU A 879 -9.07 3.33 36.43
N ASP A 880 -8.35 4.45 36.43
CA ASP A 880 -8.63 5.55 35.51
C ASP A 880 -8.30 5.11 34.06
N ASN A 881 -9.04 5.66 33.10
CA ASN A 881 -8.92 5.29 31.69
C ASN A 881 -7.52 5.56 31.11
N ASP A 882 -6.74 6.50 31.65
CA ASP A 882 -5.37 6.82 31.22
C ASP A 882 -4.29 5.92 31.84
N SER A 883 -4.69 4.89 32.60
CA SER A 883 -3.78 3.89 33.14
C SER A 883 -3.19 2.99 32.04
N THR A 884 -1.98 2.47 32.29
CA THR A 884 -1.33 1.47 31.45
C THR A 884 -0.74 0.37 32.31
N VAL A 885 -1.20 -0.88 32.15
CA VAL A 885 -0.66 -2.04 32.86
C VAL A 885 0.52 -2.63 32.09
N MET A 886 1.66 -2.81 32.75
CA MET A 886 2.92 -3.20 32.10
C MET A 886 3.51 -4.52 32.63
N ALA A 887 3.21 -4.89 33.87
CA ALA A 887 3.76 -6.08 34.52
C ALA A 887 2.71 -6.81 35.33
N MET A 888 2.80 -8.14 35.39
CA MET A 888 1.93 -8.98 36.21
C MET A 888 2.71 -10.16 36.81
N ASP A 889 2.35 -10.52 38.04
CA ASP A 889 2.69 -11.82 38.62
C ASP A 889 1.62 -12.26 39.63
N ALA A 890 1.59 -13.56 39.94
CA ALA A 890 0.59 -14.16 40.82
C ALA A 890 1.19 -14.62 42.15
N TYR A 891 0.38 -14.54 43.21
CA TYR A 891 0.62 -15.21 44.48
C TYR A 891 -0.69 -15.80 45.03
N ASN A 892 -0.76 -17.13 45.11
CA ASN A 892 -2.02 -17.87 45.33
C ASN A 892 -3.10 -17.44 44.33
N ASN A 893 -4.23 -16.92 44.77
CA ASN A 893 -5.36 -16.42 43.96
C ASN A 893 -5.28 -14.91 43.68
N PHE A 894 -4.21 -14.22 44.10
CA PHE A 894 -4.05 -12.78 43.92
C PHE A 894 -3.15 -12.48 42.71
N ILE A 895 -3.60 -11.55 41.87
CA ILE A 895 -2.84 -11.01 40.74
C ILE A 895 -2.33 -9.63 41.11
N PHE A 896 -1.01 -9.46 41.07
CA PHE A 896 -0.35 -8.18 41.27
C PHE A 896 -0.05 -7.60 39.90
N ALA A 897 -0.77 -6.54 39.51
CA ALA A 897 -0.57 -5.84 38.26
C ALA A 897 0.06 -4.47 38.51
N GLY A 898 1.19 -4.20 37.86
CA GLY A 898 1.94 -2.97 37.96
C GLY A 898 2.01 -2.22 36.63
N GLY A 899 2.16 -0.90 36.69
CA GLY A 899 2.32 -0.07 35.51
C GLY A 899 2.32 1.41 35.84
N SER A 900 1.91 2.24 34.89
CA SER A 900 1.52 3.63 35.13
C SER A 900 0.03 3.63 35.46
N LEU A 901 -0.31 3.35 36.72
CA LEU A 901 -1.70 3.13 37.16
C LEU A 901 -2.15 4.27 38.06
N THR A 902 -3.34 4.81 37.80
CA THR A 902 -4.06 5.71 38.71
C THR A 902 -5.50 5.22 38.90
N GLY A 903 -6.12 5.57 40.02
CA GLY A 903 -7.48 5.13 40.34
C GLY A 903 -7.80 5.26 41.82
N THR A 904 -8.96 4.76 42.24
CA THR A 904 -9.37 4.81 43.66
C THR A 904 -10.15 3.58 44.10
N VAL A 905 -9.87 3.08 45.30
CA VAL A 905 -10.58 1.97 45.95
C VAL A 905 -11.12 2.45 47.29
N GLY A 906 -12.40 2.83 47.30
CA GLY A 906 -13.00 3.48 48.47
C GLY A 906 -12.36 4.84 48.76
N ASP A 907 -11.68 4.97 49.91
CA ASP A 907 -10.98 6.19 50.33
C ASP A 907 -9.46 6.15 50.03
N ASN A 908 -8.94 5.08 49.41
CA ASN A 908 -7.51 4.92 49.12
C ASN A 908 -7.22 5.10 47.62
N ASP A 909 -6.13 5.80 47.32
CA ASP A 909 -5.66 5.96 45.94
C ASP A 909 -4.97 4.67 45.44
N ILE A 910 -5.10 4.40 44.15
CA ILE A 910 -4.25 3.46 43.40
C ILE A 910 -3.14 4.30 42.76
N ASN A 911 -1.89 3.88 42.94
CA ASN A 911 -0.77 4.46 42.23
C ASN A 911 0.31 3.40 41.97
N GLY A 912 0.53 3.09 40.70
CA GLY A 912 1.56 2.15 40.21
C GLY A 912 1.30 0.65 40.41
N LEU A 913 0.44 0.25 41.35
CA LEU A 913 0.15 -1.16 41.64
C LEU A 913 -1.32 -1.37 42.01
N ILE A 914 -1.96 -2.37 41.41
CA ILE A 914 -3.28 -2.89 41.77
C ILE A 914 -3.17 -4.38 42.10
N VAL A 915 -3.92 -4.84 43.08
CA VAL A 915 -4.00 -6.27 43.45
C VAL A 915 -5.43 -6.76 43.35
N TYR A 916 -5.65 -7.79 42.53
CA TYR A 916 -6.97 -8.34 42.24
C TYR A 916 -7.11 -9.76 42.81
N ASP A 917 -8.25 -10.06 43.44
CA ASP A 917 -8.57 -11.38 43.99
C ASP A 917 -9.43 -12.17 43.01
N LEU A 918 -8.87 -13.21 42.39
CA LEU A 918 -9.56 -14.02 41.40
C LEU A 918 -10.72 -14.85 41.98
N ASP A 919 -10.74 -15.12 43.29
CA ASP A 919 -11.85 -15.87 43.90
C ASP A 919 -13.08 -14.99 44.16
N GLN A 920 -12.87 -13.69 44.42
CA GLN A 920 -13.95 -12.73 44.67
C GLN A 920 -14.33 -11.92 43.44
N LEU A 921 -13.48 -11.89 42.41
CA LEU A 921 -13.59 -11.00 41.24
C LEU A 921 -13.70 -9.53 41.66
N GLU A 922 -12.89 -9.14 42.63
CA GLU A 922 -12.81 -7.78 43.20
C GLU A 922 -11.36 -7.44 43.56
N ILE A 923 -11.09 -6.16 43.79
CA ILE A 923 -9.80 -5.73 44.33
C ILE A 923 -9.57 -6.33 45.73
N ALA A 924 -8.33 -6.77 45.98
CA ALA A 924 -7.94 -7.37 47.24
C ALA A 924 -8.20 -6.43 48.43
N SER A 925 -8.79 -6.98 49.51
CA SER A 925 -9.04 -6.27 50.76
C SER A 925 -8.36 -6.97 51.95
N PRO A 926 -7.39 -6.32 52.63
CA PRO A 926 -6.93 -4.95 52.43
C PRO A 926 -6.02 -4.79 51.20
N HIS A 927 -6.21 -3.70 50.45
CA HIS A 927 -5.35 -3.34 49.32
C HIS A 927 -3.99 -2.81 49.82
N PRO A 928 -2.86 -3.10 49.13
CA PRO A 928 -1.58 -2.49 49.47
C PRO A 928 -1.64 -0.96 49.45
N PRO A 929 -0.94 -0.26 50.37
CA PRO A 929 -0.80 1.19 50.27
C PRO A 929 -0.14 1.61 48.95
N ALA A 930 -0.63 2.69 48.33
CA ALA A 930 -0.17 3.21 47.05
C ALA A 930 1.33 3.56 47.04
N LEU A 931 1.97 3.46 45.87
CA LEU A 931 3.32 3.98 45.68
C LEU A 931 3.29 5.52 45.53
N GLY A 932 4.38 6.20 45.84
CA GLY A 932 4.48 7.66 45.77
C GLY A 932 5.75 8.15 45.06
N GLY A 933 5.67 9.37 44.53
CA GLY A 933 6.70 10.02 43.71
C GLY A 933 6.08 10.94 42.65
N ASP A 934 6.91 11.73 41.97
CA ASP A 934 6.43 12.65 40.92
C ASP A 934 5.94 11.93 39.65
N ASN A 935 6.52 10.77 39.32
CA ASN A 935 6.13 9.91 38.19
C ASN A 935 6.33 8.43 38.55
N VAL A 936 5.25 7.80 39.03
CA VAL A 936 5.27 6.41 39.51
C VAL A 936 4.99 5.47 38.35
N VAL A 937 5.93 4.58 38.06
CA VAL A 937 5.78 3.50 37.07
C VAL A 937 6.35 2.22 37.63
N VAL A 938 5.58 1.14 37.59
CA VAL A 938 6.05 -0.21 37.92
C VAL A 938 6.27 -1.00 36.63
N ASN A 939 7.53 -1.31 36.32
CA ASN A 939 7.90 -2.04 35.10
C ASN A 939 8.03 -3.55 35.33
N ALA A 940 8.20 -4.00 36.58
CA ALA A 940 8.37 -5.41 36.88
C ALA A 940 7.79 -5.80 38.24
N VAL A 941 7.11 -6.94 38.27
CA VAL A 941 6.60 -7.59 39.49
C VAL A 941 7.13 -9.02 39.49
N ALA A 942 7.65 -9.49 40.63
CA ALA A 942 8.21 -10.84 40.76
C ALA A 942 7.95 -11.44 42.15
N THR A 943 7.14 -12.48 42.19
CA THR A 943 6.85 -13.28 43.39
C THR A 943 8.06 -14.16 43.72
N GLN A 944 8.51 -14.09 44.97
CA GLN A 944 9.63 -14.91 45.43
C GLN A 944 9.23 -16.39 45.54
N PRO A 945 10.00 -17.32 44.94
CA PRO A 945 9.69 -18.74 45.03
C PRO A 945 9.64 -19.26 46.47
N ASP A 946 8.61 -20.05 46.79
CA ASP A 946 8.34 -20.62 48.13
C ASP A 946 8.25 -19.58 49.28
N SER A 947 7.80 -18.36 48.98
CA SER A 947 7.73 -17.25 49.92
C SER A 947 6.42 -16.46 49.74
N SER A 948 6.05 -15.67 50.74
CA SER A 948 4.92 -14.72 50.68
C SER A 948 5.34 -13.32 50.25
N ASN A 949 6.58 -13.15 49.77
CA ASN A 949 7.14 -11.86 49.39
C ASN A 949 6.99 -11.62 47.88
N ILE A 950 6.36 -10.51 47.51
CA ILE A 950 6.21 -10.06 46.12
C ILE A 950 7.09 -8.83 45.94
N TYR A 951 8.05 -8.88 45.03
CA TYR A 951 8.95 -7.77 44.74
C TYR A 951 8.38 -6.91 43.63
N VAL A 952 8.43 -5.59 43.80
CA VAL A 952 7.90 -4.58 42.88
C VAL A 952 9.02 -3.62 42.54
N GLY A 953 9.37 -3.57 41.25
CA GLY A 953 10.49 -2.81 40.71
C GLY A 953 10.05 -1.80 39.64
N GLY A 954 10.61 -0.59 39.67
CA GLY A 954 10.26 0.45 38.73
C GLY A 954 10.87 1.82 39.06
N SER A 955 10.15 2.88 38.75
CA SER A 955 10.45 4.27 39.10
C SER A 955 9.42 4.78 40.10
N PHE A 956 9.80 4.88 41.38
CA PHE A 956 8.99 5.45 42.47
C PHE A 956 9.91 5.76 43.67
N GLU A 957 9.42 6.55 44.62
CA GLU A 957 10.19 7.06 45.77
C GLU A 957 9.73 6.48 47.12
N GLU A 958 8.45 6.15 47.25
CA GLU A 958 7.86 5.63 48.49
C GLU A 958 6.79 4.56 48.23
N ALA A 959 6.53 3.73 49.24
CA ALA A 959 5.47 2.73 49.26
C ALA A 959 4.58 2.93 50.49
N GLY A 960 3.44 3.58 50.32
CA GLY A 960 2.65 4.14 51.41
C GLY A 960 3.47 5.17 52.20
N SER A 961 3.64 4.94 53.51
CA SER A 961 4.48 5.80 54.36
C SER A 961 5.94 5.32 54.47
N LEU A 962 6.34 4.28 53.71
CA LEU A 962 7.69 3.70 53.77
C LEU A 962 8.58 4.33 52.69
N PRO A 963 9.70 5.01 53.06
CA PRO A 963 10.69 5.47 52.10
C PRO A 963 11.38 4.27 51.45
N CYS A 964 10.96 3.94 50.24
CA CYS A 964 11.36 2.75 49.51
C CYS A 964 11.28 3.08 48.02
N ALA A 965 12.45 3.29 47.43
CA ALA A 965 12.59 3.69 46.03
C ALA A 965 13.14 2.54 45.19
N THR A 966 12.82 2.56 43.90
CA THR A 966 13.29 1.61 42.87
C THR A 966 12.82 0.15 43.04
N LEU A 967 13.02 -0.47 44.21
CA LEU A 967 12.63 -1.85 44.52
C LEU A 967 12.08 -1.98 45.94
N CYS A 968 10.83 -2.41 46.06
CA CYS A 968 10.19 -2.77 47.34
C CYS A 968 9.72 -4.21 47.31
N TYR A 969 9.39 -4.79 48.48
CA TYR A 969 8.61 -6.02 48.51
C TYR A 969 7.43 -5.93 49.47
N TYR A 970 6.31 -6.50 49.04
CA TYR A 970 5.11 -6.66 49.84
C TYR A 970 5.11 -8.07 50.44
N ASP A 971 5.03 -8.17 51.77
CA ASP A 971 4.82 -9.45 52.43
C ASP A 971 3.31 -9.71 52.51
N ALA A 972 2.79 -10.55 51.62
CA ALA A 972 1.37 -10.87 51.54
C ALA A 972 0.84 -11.58 52.80
N SER A 973 1.71 -12.20 53.61
CA SER A 973 1.30 -12.82 54.87
C SER A 973 1.13 -11.80 55.99
N ALA A 974 1.99 -10.75 56.02
CA ALA A 974 1.96 -9.69 57.00
C ALA A 974 1.18 -8.43 56.53
N GLN A 975 0.78 -8.41 55.26
CA GLN A 975 0.05 -7.32 54.59
C GLN A 975 0.74 -5.96 54.70
N GLN A 976 2.07 -5.93 54.53
CA GLN A 976 2.87 -4.70 54.68
C GLN A 976 4.03 -4.61 53.69
N TRP A 977 4.38 -3.37 53.33
CA TRP A 977 5.58 -3.04 52.57
C TRP A 977 6.85 -3.17 53.42
N ASN A 978 7.93 -3.62 52.78
CA ASN A 978 9.26 -3.72 53.38
C ASN A 978 10.35 -3.27 52.39
N THR A 979 11.48 -2.82 52.93
CA THR A 979 12.66 -2.48 52.12
C THR A 979 13.58 -3.69 51.97
N PRO A 980 14.02 -4.04 50.75
CA PRO A 980 14.92 -5.16 50.52
C PRO A 980 16.37 -4.88 50.94
N GLY A 981 16.79 -3.61 51.06
CA GLY A 981 18.14 -3.18 51.42
C GLY A 981 18.39 -1.71 51.03
N LEU A 982 19.61 -1.19 51.29
CA LEU A 982 20.04 0.15 50.81
C LEU A 982 21.09 0.02 49.70
N GLY A 983 21.22 1.06 48.86
CA GLY A 983 22.31 1.18 47.90
C GLY A 983 21.99 0.76 46.47
N LEU A 984 20.70 0.61 46.14
CA LEU A 984 20.17 0.55 44.78
C LEU A 984 19.40 1.84 44.50
N GLU A 985 19.68 2.46 43.36
CA GLU A 985 18.97 3.64 42.83
C GLU A 985 18.76 3.45 41.32
N GLY A 986 17.86 4.25 40.73
CA GLY A 986 17.56 4.22 39.30
C GLY A 986 16.21 3.60 38.98
N THR A 987 16.05 3.07 37.77
CA THR A 987 14.80 2.47 37.27
C THR A 987 15.05 1.02 36.88
N ILE A 988 14.28 0.11 37.48
CA ILE A 988 14.24 -1.30 37.06
C ILE A 988 13.29 -1.42 35.87
N THR A 989 13.72 -2.12 34.82
CA THR A 989 12.92 -2.45 33.63
C THR A 989 12.56 -3.93 33.58
N ALA A 990 13.44 -4.81 34.06
CA ALA A 990 13.22 -6.25 34.10
C ALA A 990 13.74 -6.88 35.39
N MET A 991 13.05 -7.90 35.88
CA MET A 991 13.37 -8.61 37.11
C MET A 991 12.90 -10.06 37.07
N PHE A 992 13.76 -11.00 37.46
CA PHE A 992 13.36 -12.40 37.64
C PHE A 992 14.26 -13.13 38.65
N TRP A 993 13.73 -14.17 39.27
CA TRP A 993 14.45 -14.99 40.24
C TRP A 993 15.33 -16.04 39.53
N SER A 994 16.64 -16.01 39.75
CA SER A 994 17.58 -17.05 39.29
C SER A 994 17.67 -18.24 40.24
N SER A 995 17.25 -18.04 41.50
CA SER A 995 17.08 -19.10 42.48
C SER A 995 16.02 -18.68 43.51
N LYS A 996 15.72 -19.53 44.50
CA LYS A 996 14.80 -19.17 45.61
C LYS A 996 15.22 -17.93 46.41
N THR A 997 16.45 -17.47 46.25
CA THR A 997 17.05 -16.43 47.10
C THR A 997 17.86 -15.40 46.35
N GLU A 998 18.02 -15.54 45.04
CA GLU A 998 18.80 -14.64 44.22
C GLU A 998 17.93 -14.08 43.11
N LEU A 999 17.85 -12.76 43.06
CA LEU A 999 17.03 -11.97 42.17
C LEU A 999 17.95 -11.20 41.23
N ILE A 1000 17.67 -11.27 39.93
CA ILE A 1000 18.38 -10.52 38.90
C ILE A 1000 17.55 -9.28 38.56
N LEU A 1001 18.23 -8.14 38.45
CA LEU A 1001 17.66 -6.83 38.18
C LEU A 1001 18.36 -6.25 36.96
N ALA A 1002 17.60 -5.63 36.05
CA ALA A 1002 18.13 -4.90 34.91
C ALA A 1002 17.42 -3.57 34.72
N GLY A 1003 18.11 -2.61 34.10
CA GLY A 1003 17.59 -1.28 33.82
C GLY A 1003 18.69 -0.22 33.79
N ASP A 1004 18.33 1.03 34.09
CA ASP A 1004 19.29 2.09 34.39
C ASP A 1004 19.50 2.13 35.91
N LEU A 1005 20.54 1.44 36.38
CA LEU A 1005 20.75 1.17 37.79
C LEU A 1005 22.02 1.84 38.32
N THR A 1006 22.01 2.18 39.59
CA THR A 1006 23.20 2.58 40.34
C THR A 1006 23.32 1.72 41.59
N VAL A 1007 24.43 0.99 41.71
CA VAL A 1007 24.72 0.14 42.87
C VAL A 1007 25.95 0.69 43.60
N GLY A 1008 25.77 1.12 44.85
CA GLY A 1008 26.85 1.68 45.65
C GLY A 1008 27.52 2.92 45.03
N GLY A 1009 26.74 3.76 44.33
CA GLY A 1009 27.21 4.99 43.68
C GLY A 1009 27.91 4.79 42.33
N LYS A 1010 27.90 3.57 41.77
CA LYS A 1010 28.41 3.28 40.42
C LYS A 1010 27.27 2.86 39.51
N GLN A 1011 27.19 3.47 38.33
CA GLN A 1011 26.23 3.07 37.30
C GLN A 1011 26.50 1.64 36.81
N THR A 1012 25.43 0.92 36.57
CA THR A 1012 25.42 -0.44 36.03
C THR A 1012 24.08 -0.71 35.37
N THR A 1013 24.03 -1.60 34.39
CA THR A 1013 22.78 -1.94 33.70
C THR A 1013 22.12 -3.20 34.26
N MET A 1014 22.83 -3.93 35.11
CA MET A 1014 22.38 -5.20 35.67
C MET A 1014 22.98 -5.42 37.07
N ALA A 1015 22.19 -5.95 37.99
CA ALA A 1015 22.59 -6.23 39.36
C ALA A 1015 21.97 -7.54 39.88
N THR A 1016 22.56 -8.11 40.92
CA THR A 1016 21.97 -9.20 41.71
C THR A 1016 21.64 -8.76 43.12
N TYR A 1017 20.56 -9.33 43.65
CA TYR A 1017 20.12 -9.17 45.03
C TYR A 1017 19.99 -10.55 45.69
N ASN A 1018 20.53 -10.70 46.91
CA ASN A 1018 20.44 -11.95 47.67
C ASN A 1018 19.59 -11.77 48.93
N SER A 1019 18.44 -12.46 49.00
CA SER A 1019 17.46 -12.33 50.06
C SER A 1019 17.88 -12.97 51.40
N LYS A 1020 18.91 -13.84 51.42
CA LYS A 1020 19.35 -14.59 52.62
C LYS A 1020 20.55 -13.98 53.34
N GLN A 1021 21.32 -13.11 52.70
CA GLN A 1021 22.48 -12.51 53.36
C GLN A 1021 22.03 -11.59 54.49
N SER A 1022 22.68 -11.68 55.66
CA SER A 1022 22.33 -10.88 56.85
C SER A 1022 22.39 -9.35 56.64
N GLN A 1023 22.98 -8.90 55.53
CA GLN A 1023 23.10 -7.49 55.14
C GLN A 1023 22.26 -7.11 53.92
N GLN A 1024 21.55 -8.06 53.27
CA GLN A 1024 20.72 -7.87 52.08
C GLN A 1024 21.35 -6.91 51.05
N THR A 1025 22.45 -7.34 50.42
CA THR A 1025 23.30 -6.48 49.59
C THR A 1025 22.98 -6.60 48.10
N PHE A 1026 22.96 -5.46 47.40
CA PHE A 1026 22.98 -5.38 45.95
C PHE A 1026 24.41 -5.46 45.42
N THR A 1027 24.62 -6.21 44.33
CA THR A 1027 25.92 -6.33 43.66
C THR A 1027 25.77 -6.07 42.17
N ALA A 1028 26.55 -5.15 41.61
CA ALA A 1028 26.58 -4.94 40.16
C ALA A 1028 27.04 -6.22 39.44
N TYR A 1029 26.33 -6.60 38.37
CA TYR A 1029 26.63 -7.80 37.62
C TYR A 1029 27.94 -7.62 36.84
N SER A 1030 28.78 -8.66 36.81
CA SER A 1030 30.10 -8.55 36.20
C SER A 1030 30.01 -8.38 34.69
N GLY A 1031 30.69 -7.36 34.14
CA GLY A 1031 30.68 -7.06 32.71
C GLY A 1031 29.50 -6.20 32.24
N ALA A 1032 28.46 -5.97 33.06
CA ALA A 1032 27.28 -5.19 32.66
C ALA A 1032 27.60 -3.77 32.18
N GLY A 1033 28.66 -3.15 32.71
CA GLY A 1033 29.11 -1.82 32.27
C GLY A 1033 29.73 -1.75 30.86
N SER A 1034 29.86 -2.87 30.13
CA SER A 1034 30.30 -2.85 28.72
C SER A 1034 29.15 -2.72 27.72
N LEU A 1035 27.89 -2.78 28.18
CA LEU A 1035 26.73 -2.61 27.31
C LEU A 1035 26.61 -1.14 26.84
N PRO A 1036 26.12 -0.87 25.61
CA PRO A 1036 26.07 0.49 25.04
C PRO A 1036 25.07 1.43 25.74
N GLY A 1037 24.09 0.88 26.45
CA GLY A 1037 23.07 1.65 27.15
C GLY A 1037 22.26 0.78 28.13
N PRO A 1038 21.25 1.35 28.81
CA PRO A 1038 20.37 0.63 29.71
C PRO A 1038 19.69 -0.55 29.03
N ILE A 1039 19.44 -1.61 29.81
CA ILE A 1039 18.72 -2.78 29.32
C ILE A 1039 17.21 -2.49 29.40
N SER A 1040 16.50 -2.61 28.28
CA SER A 1040 15.03 -2.57 28.25
C SER A 1040 14.42 -3.97 28.38
N VAL A 1041 15.07 -4.98 27.79
CA VAL A 1041 14.60 -6.38 27.80
C VAL A 1041 15.74 -7.30 28.19
N LEU A 1042 15.49 -8.20 29.13
CA LEU A 1042 16.44 -9.22 29.60
C LEU A 1042 15.75 -10.58 29.67
N THR A 1043 16.33 -11.60 29.02
CA THR A 1043 15.88 -12.99 29.18
C THR A 1043 17.09 -13.90 29.43
N PRO A 1044 16.99 -14.89 30.33
CA PRO A 1044 18.04 -15.90 30.49
C PRO A 1044 18.17 -16.77 29.23
N ALA A 1045 19.40 -17.04 28.81
CA ALA A 1045 19.67 -17.90 27.66
C ALA A 1045 19.64 -19.40 28.04
N THR A 1046 19.98 -19.72 29.30
CA THR A 1046 20.01 -21.10 29.78
C THR A 1046 19.39 -21.25 31.16
N SER A 1047 18.98 -22.48 31.49
CA SER A 1047 18.50 -22.88 32.81
C SER A 1047 19.47 -22.63 33.97
N GLY A 1048 20.76 -22.45 33.66
CA GLY A 1048 21.81 -22.19 34.64
C GLY A 1048 21.82 -20.75 35.16
N TYR A 1049 21.08 -19.83 34.53
CA TYR A 1049 21.09 -18.40 34.83
C TYR A 1049 22.51 -17.80 34.86
N ASN A 1050 23.38 -18.27 33.98
CA ASN A 1050 24.76 -17.83 33.81
C ASN A 1050 25.01 -17.18 32.43
N GLU A 1051 24.04 -17.28 31.53
CA GLU A 1051 24.04 -16.75 30.17
C GLU A 1051 22.73 -15.98 29.94
N PHE A 1052 22.78 -14.85 29.24
CA PHE A 1052 21.66 -13.92 29.11
C PHE A 1052 21.62 -13.23 27.76
N TRP A 1053 20.41 -12.99 27.26
CA TRP A 1053 20.15 -12.10 26.15
C TRP A 1053 19.63 -10.77 26.68
N ALA A 1054 20.24 -9.67 26.24
CA ALA A 1054 19.83 -8.32 26.61
C ALA A 1054 19.69 -7.43 25.39
N SER A 1055 18.69 -6.57 25.41
CA SER A 1055 18.47 -5.54 24.40
C SER A 1055 18.19 -4.18 25.02
N GLY A 1056 18.41 -3.13 24.22
CA GLY A 1056 18.14 -1.75 24.58
C GLY A 1056 18.59 -0.79 23.48
N LEU A 1057 18.56 0.49 23.81
CA LEU A 1057 19.07 1.56 22.97
C LEU A 1057 20.41 2.06 23.51
N SER A 1058 21.35 2.31 22.60
CA SER A 1058 22.65 2.90 22.89
C SER A 1058 22.49 4.33 23.41
N SER A 1059 23.15 4.64 24.53
CA SER A 1059 23.09 5.98 25.13
C SER A 1059 23.78 7.06 24.29
N ASP A 1060 24.64 6.67 23.34
CA ASP A 1060 25.45 7.60 22.54
C ASP A 1060 24.71 8.10 21.28
N ASP A 1061 23.96 7.23 20.62
CA ASP A 1061 23.36 7.47 19.30
C ASP A 1061 21.93 6.94 19.12
N ASN A 1062 21.34 6.38 20.18
CA ASN A 1062 19.99 5.79 20.17
C ASN A 1062 19.84 4.61 19.20
N SER A 1063 20.95 3.98 18.78
CA SER A 1063 20.91 2.77 17.95
C SER A 1063 20.48 1.54 18.76
N PRO A 1064 19.69 0.62 18.18
CA PRO A 1064 19.32 -0.62 18.87
C PRO A 1064 20.54 -1.53 19.05
N PHE A 1065 20.57 -2.25 20.17
CA PHE A 1065 21.52 -3.33 20.41
C PHE A 1065 20.82 -4.59 20.90
N LEU A 1066 21.26 -5.75 20.39
CA LEU A 1066 21.04 -7.05 20.99
C LEU A 1066 22.41 -7.58 21.43
N SER A 1067 22.53 -8.12 22.63
CA SER A 1067 23.78 -8.65 23.17
C SER A 1067 23.57 -9.97 23.90
N HIS A 1068 24.52 -10.88 23.73
CA HIS A 1068 24.58 -12.17 24.40
C HIS A 1068 25.66 -12.16 25.48
N TYR A 1069 25.34 -12.57 26.69
CA TYR A 1069 26.29 -12.77 27.77
C TYR A 1069 26.69 -14.24 27.84
N MET A 1070 27.96 -14.53 27.59
CA MET A 1070 28.52 -15.87 27.73
C MET A 1070 29.97 -15.79 28.21
N ASP A 1071 30.39 -16.76 29.01
CA ASP A 1071 31.78 -16.87 29.53
C ASP A 1071 32.32 -15.61 30.24
N GLY A 1072 31.43 -14.84 30.87
CA GLY A 1072 31.80 -13.65 31.64
C GLY A 1072 31.88 -12.35 30.82
N SER A 1073 31.48 -12.36 29.56
CA SER A 1073 31.54 -11.21 28.65
C SER A 1073 30.28 -11.06 27.80
N TRP A 1074 29.97 -9.81 27.43
CA TRP A 1074 28.91 -9.49 26.47
C TRP A 1074 29.47 -9.42 25.04
N SER A 1075 28.82 -10.12 24.11
CA SER A 1075 29.04 -9.98 22.66
C SER A 1075 27.81 -9.30 22.03
N ARG A 1076 28.04 -8.30 21.17
CA ARG A 1076 26.97 -7.64 20.41
C ARG A 1076 26.60 -8.48 19.19
N ILE A 1077 25.31 -8.66 18.95
CA ILE A 1077 24.77 -9.22 17.70
C ILE A 1077 24.55 -8.08 16.70
N ASN A 1078 24.98 -8.30 15.47
CA ASN A 1078 24.77 -7.37 14.36
C ASN A 1078 23.65 -7.90 13.46
N GLY A 1079 23.04 -7.01 12.65
CA GLY A 1079 22.01 -7.40 11.70
C GLY A 1079 20.65 -6.74 11.92
N LEU A 1080 20.48 -5.97 13.00
CA LEU A 1080 19.31 -5.10 13.20
C LEU A 1080 19.49 -3.78 12.46
N GLY A 1081 18.46 -3.34 11.75
CA GLY A 1081 18.39 -2.05 11.08
C GLY A 1081 18.08 -0.89 12.03
N ASP A 1082 18.33 0.34 11.56
CA ASP A 1082 18.03 1.56 12.30
C ASP A 1082 16.53 1.65 12.60
N GLY A 1083 16.18 2.19 13.79
CA GLY A 1083 14.79 2.34 14.23
C GLY A 1083 14.15 1.06 14.80
N SER A 1084 14.89 -0.05 14.90
CA SER A 1084 14.36 -1.23 15.60
C SER A 1084 14.11 -0.94 17.08
N ASP A 1085 12.97 -1.39 17.61
CA ASP A 1085 12.60 -1.34 19.02
C ASP A 1085 12.19 -2.74 19.47
N ILE A 1086 13.02 -3.37 20.31
CA ILE A 1086 12.78 -4.73 20.81
C ILE A 1086 12.08 -4.62 22.16
N ARG A 1087 10.85 -5.11 22.21
CA ARG A 1087 9.98 -5.09 23.40
C ARG A 1087 9.97 -6.42 24.16
N GLY A 1088 10.28 -7.53 23.48
CA GLY A 1088 10.38 -8.84 24.10
C GLY A 1088 11.40 -9.73 23.40
N ILE A 1089 12.00 -10.63 24.19
CA ILE A 1089 12.95 -11.64 23.71
C ILE A 1089 12.63 -12.96 24.39
N GLN A 1090 12.47 -14.02 23.59
CA GLN A 1090 12.17 -15.35 24.08
C GLN A 1090 13.04 -16.40 23.37
N VAL A 1091 13.75 -17.23 24.14
CA VAL A 1091 14.41 -18.43 23.59
C VAL A 1091 13.34 -19.49 23.34
N MET A 1092 13.32 -20.07 22.15
CA MET A 1092 12.34 -21.06 21.69
C MET A 1092 13.06 -22.30 21.18
N THR A 1093 12.50 -23.48 21.42
CA THR A 1093 13.03 -24.75 20.91
C THR A 1093 12.56 -25.06 19.50
N LEU A 1094 13.30 -25.92 18.81
CA LEU A 1094 12.99 -26.37 17.46
C LEU A 1094 12.61 -27.85 17.40
N THR A 1095 11.68 -28.17 16.52
CA THR A 1095 11.35 -29.53 16.07
C THR A 1095 12.41 -30.10 15.11
N SER A 1096 13.22 -29.24 14.49
CA SER A 1096 14.34 -29.59 13.62
C SER A 1096 15.52 -28.64 13.82
N ASP A 1097 16.72 -29.18 13.96
CA ASP A 1097 17.94 -28.39 14.17
C ASP A 1097 18.26 -27.46 12.98
N HIS A 1098 18.78 -26.26 13.26
CA HIS A 1098 19.45 -25.38 12.31
C HIS A 1098 20.98 -25.64 12.26
N ASP A 1099 21.71 -24.90 11.43
CA ASP A 1099 23.18 -25.03 11.33
C ASP A 1099 23.88 -24.58 12.62
N SER A 1100 24.96 -25.26 13.02
CA SER A 1100 25.67 -24.94 14.26
C SER A 1100 26.27 -23.51 14.23
N THR A 1101 25.93 -22.70 15.22
CA THR A 1101 26.52 -21.37 15.45
C THR A 1101 27.25 -21.31 16.79
N ASN A 1102 27.95 -20.19 17.06
CA ASN A 1102 28.60 -19.98 18.35
C ASN A 1102 27.69 -19.28 19.36
N ASP A 1103 26.63 -18.63 18.90
CA ASP A 1103 25.80 -17.74 19.71
C ASP A 1103 24.53 -18.43 20.20
N ILE A 1104 23.95 -19.36 19.43
CA ILE A 1104 22.74 -20.09 19.82
C ILE A 1104 22.88 -21.60 19.54
N PRO A 1105 22.42 -22.47 20.47
CA PRO A 1105 22.39 -23.92 20.23
C PRO A 1105 21.54 -24.27 19.01
N LYS A 1106 21.94 -25.30 18.27
CA LYS A 1106 21.32 -25.70 17.00
C LYS A 1106 19.83 -26.11 17.10
N ASP A 1107 19.36 -26.46 18.29
CA ASP A 1107 17.99 -26.86 18.60
C ASP A 1107 17.17 -25.72 19.21
N GLU A 1108 17.70 -24.49 19.20
CA GLU A 1108 17.09 -23.30 19.79
C GLU A 1108 17.14 -22.13 18.80
N VAL A 1109 16.24 -21.18 19.00
CA VAL A 1109 16.15 -19.93 18.21
C VAL A 1109 15.72 -18.82 19.15
N LEU A 1110 16.20 -17.59 18.88
CA LEU A 1110 15.79 -16.42 19.63
C LEU A 1110 14.64 -15.73 18.90
N MET A 1111 13.47 -15.65 19.52
CA MET A 1111 12.35 -14.87 19.02
C MET A 1111 12.40 -13.45 19.61
N LEU A 1112 12.36 -12.45 18.73
CA LEU A 1112 12.29 -11.04 19.05
C LEU A 1112 10.90 -10.52 18.69
N VAL A 1113 10.31 -9.71 19.56
CA VAL A 1113 9.06 -8.99 19.27
C VAL A 1113 9.22 -7.50 19.51
N GLY A 1114 8.48 -6.71 18.74
CA GLY A 1114 8.48 -5.26 18.80
C GLY A 1114 8.31 -4.67 17.40
N ASN A 1115 9.09 -3.65 17.08
CA ASN A 1115 9.28 -3.16 15.72
C ASN A 1115 10.69 -3.55 15.26
N ILE A 1116 10.83 -4.62 14.47
CA ILE A 1116 12.13 -5.19 14.13
C ILE A 1116 12.46 -4.86 12.68
N ASN A 1117 13.39 -3.93 12.46
CA ASN A 1117 13.88 -3.61 11.11
C ASN A 1117 14.94 -4.63 10.69
N ILE A 1118 14.59 -5.48 9.72
CA ILE A 1118 15.47 -6.48 9.12
C ILE A 1118 16.04 -5.91 7.81
N PRO A 1119 17.36 -5.71 7.68
CA PRO A 1119 17.98 -5.17 6.48
C PRO A 1119 17.61 -5.96 5.21
N ASN A 1120 17.25 -5.23 4.14
CA ASN A 1120 16.79 -5.75 2.84
C ASN A 1120 15.39 -6.40 2.83
N TYR A 1121 14.73 -6.53 3.99
CA TYR A 1121 13.35 -6.99 4.08
C TYR A 1121 12.41 -5.82 4.44
N GLY A 1122 12.73 -5.06 5.49
CA GLY A 1122 11.85 -4.04 6.07
C GLY A 1122 11.52 -4.35 7.52
N ASN A 1123 10.41 -3.83 8.02
CA ASN A 1123 9.99 -4.08 9.40
C ASN A 1123 9.16 -5.37 9.53
N ALA A 1124 9.32 -6.05 10.66
CA ALA A 1124 8.47 -7.14 11.11
C ALA A 1124 8.09 -6.94 12.58
N SER A 1125 6.88 -7.34 12.95
CA SER A 1125 6.39 -7.30 14.33
C SER A 1125 7.01 -8.39 15.22
N ALA A 1126 7.45 -9.50 14.62
CA ALA A 1126 8.29 -10.51 15.25
C ALA A 1126 9.32 -11.08 14.28
N ALA A 1127 10.51 -11.42 14.79
CA ALA A 1127 11.59 -12.03 14.03
C ALA A 1127 12.27 -13.17 14.81
N LEU A 1128 12.76 -14.16 14.08
CA LEU A 1128 13.55 -15.28 14.60
C LEU A 1128 15.03 -15.08 14.28
N PHE A 1129 15.90 -15.34 15.24
CA PHE A 1129 17.35 -15.31 15.08
C PHE A 1129 17.95 -16.68 15.39
N ASN A 1130 18.55 -17.28 14.37
CA ASN A 1130 19.16 -18.62 14.41
C ASN A 1130 20.68 -18.59 14.69
N GLY A 1131 21.23 -17.43 15.06
CA GLY A 1131 22.66 -17.24 15.28
C GLY A 1131 23.42 -16.64 14.09
N THR A 1132 22.84 -16.63 12.88
CA THR A 1132 23.42 -15.95 11.72
C THR A 1132 22.52 -14.86 11.16
N ASP A 1133 21.24 -15.16 10.98
CA ASP A 1133 20.31 -14.31 10.24
C ASP A 1133 19.04 -14.04 11.06
N PHE A 1134 18.43 -12.88 10.80
CA PHE A 1134 17.11 -12.53 11.30
C PHE A 1134 16.07 -12.83 10.21
N GLU A 1135 15.09 -13.66 10.55
CA GLU A 1135 14.00 -14.05 9.66
C GLU A 1135 12.67 -13.50 10.20
N PRO A 1136 11.84 -12.85 9.37
CA PRO A 1136 10.51 -12.39 9.81
C PRO A 1136 9.62 -13.58 10.19
N PHE A 1137 8.79 -13.40 11.21
CA PHE A 1137 7.95 -14.47 11.76
C PHE A 1137 6.48 -14.10 11.86
N ALA A 1138 6.17 -12.92 12.41
CA ALA A 1138 4.80 -12.43 12.51
C ALA A 1138 4.73 -10.98 12.04
N LEU A 1139 3.61 -10.67 11.38
CA LEU A 1139 3.32 -9.40 10.75
C LEU A 1139 2.01 -8.85 11.30
N THR A 1140 1.97 -7.57 11.64
CA THR A 1140 0.80 -6.92 12.20
C THR A 1140 0.49 -5.57 11.56
N ASN A 1141 -0.80 -5.27 11.43
CA ASN A 1141 -1.29 -4.01 10.85
C ASN A 1141 -2.44 -3.45 11.70
N LYS A 1142 -2.53 -2.12 11.71
CA LYS A 1142 -3.66 -1.38 12.26
C LYS A 1142 -4.70 -1.10 11.17
N GLU A 1143 -5.92 -0.78 11.56
CA GLU A 1143 -7.04 -0.51 10.66
C GLU A 1143 -6.77 0.69 9.73
N ASP A 1144 -6.05 1.71 10.23
CA ASP A 1144 -5.60 2.89 9.47
C ASP A 1144 -4.47 2.60 8.45
N GLY A 1145 -4.11 1.33 8.30
CA GLY A 1145 -3.05 0.86 7.40
C GLY A 1145 -1.64 1.06 7.94
N THR A 1146 -1.46 1.64 9.13
CA THR A 1146 -0.15 1.75 9.76
C THR A 1146 0.34 0.39 10.28
N GLN A 1147 1.65 0.31 10.51
CA GLN A 1147 2.27 -0.90 11.03
C GLN A 1147 1.86 -1.09 12.51
N GLY A 1148 1.44 -2.31 12.86
CA GLY A 1148 1.21 -2.68 14.26
C GLY A 1148 2.52 -3.06 14.98
N THR A 1149 2.43 -3.42 16.26
CA THR A 1149 3.58 -3.95 17.01
C THR A 1149 3.18 -5.07 17.97
N ILE A 1150 4.03 -6.08 18.15
CA ILE A 1150 3.87 -7.08 19.22
C ILE A 1150 4.69 -6.63 20.43
N ALA A 1151 4.04 -6.44 21.57
CA ALA A 1151 4.67 -5.99 22.80
C ALA A 1151 5.28 -7.14 23.60
N HIS A 1152 4.57 -8.27 23.72
CA HIS A 1152 4.99 -9.35 24.62
C HIS A 1152 4.54 -10.73 24.14
N ILE A 1153 5.30 -11.74 24.59
CA ILE A 1153 4.98 -13.16 24.44
C ILE A 1153 4.91 -13.75 25.84
N PHE A 1154 3.83 -14.43 26.17
CA PHE A 1154 3.73 -15.16 27.44
C PHE A 1154 3.17 -16.57 27.24
N VAL A 1155 3.55 -17.46 28.16
CA VAL A 1155 3.24 -18.87 28.09
C VAL A 1155 2.70 -19.39 29.42
N SER A 1156 1.87 -20.43 29.38
CA SER A 1156 1.27 -20.99 30.61
C SER A 1156 2.24 -21.84 31.43
N ASN A 1157 3.30 -22.39 30.80
CA ASN A 1157 4.34 -23.14 31.49
C ASN A 1157 5.74 -22.52 31.25
N PRO A 1158 6.05 -21.36 31.84
CA PRO A 1158 7.33 -20.68 31.64
C PRO A 1158 8.53 -21.51 32.16
N SER A 1159 8.28 -22.45 33.07
CA SER A 1159 9.32 -23.37 33.56
C SER A 1159 9.84 -24.35 32.50
N ALA A 1160 9.06 -24.61 31.44
CA ALA A 1160 9.48 -25.47 30.35
C ALA A 1160 10.61 -24.84 29.53
N LEU A 1161 10.52 -23.53 29.26
CA LEU A 1161 11.57 -22.74 28.59
C LEU A 1161 12.94 -22.91 29.27
N MET A 1162 12.92 -23.14 30.58
CA MET A 1162 14.10 -23.23 31.44
C MET A 1162 14.49 -24.66 31.80
N LYS A 1163 13.84 -25.70 31.26
CA LYS A 1163 14.23 -27.11 31.45
C LYS A 1163 14.93 -27.71 30.23
N MET A 1164 15.11 -26.92 29.19
CA MET A 1164 15.52 -27.35 27.85
C MET A 1164 17.00 -27.73 27.71
N GLY A 1165 17.81 -27.60 28.77
CA GLY A 1165 19.20 -28.10 28.83
C GLY A 1165 19.39 -29.48 29.46
N GLY A 1166 18.37 -30.34 29.45
CA GLY A 1166 18.44 -31.69 29.99
C GLY A 1166 19.29 -32.62 29.12
N GLY A 1167 20.62 -32.48 29.17
CA GLY A 1167 21.55 -33.36 28.46
C GLY A 1167 21.24 -34.83 28.77
N ASN A 1168 20.63 -35.52 27.82
CA ASN A 1168 20.53 -36.98 27.88
C ASN A 1168 21.95 -37.52 27.96
N LEU A 1169 22.27 -38.30 29.02
CA LEU A 1169 23.53 -39.02 29.12
C LEU A 1169 23.75 -39.76 27.80
N ALA A 1170 24.85 -39.46 27.10
CA ALA A 1170 25.15 -40.10 25.82
C ALA A 1170 24.95 -41.61 25.95
N VAL A 1171 24.29 -42.24 24.98
CA VAL A 1171 23.82 -43.63 25.05
C VAL A 1171 24.92 -44.59 25.58
N GLY A 1172 26.18 -44.32 25.25
CA GLY A 1172 27.33 -45.05 25.78
C GLY A 1172 27.49 -45.04 27.32
N PHE A 1173 27.23 -43.90 27.99
CA PHE A 1173 27.28 -43.81 29.45
C PHE A 1173 26.09 -44.51 30.12
N VAL A 1174 24.89 -44.47 29.53
CA VAL A 1174 23.71 -45.21 30.03
C VAL A 1174 23.98 -46.71 30.00
N VAL A 1175 24.58 -47.21 28.91
CA VAL A 1175 25.00 -48.61 28.79
C VAL A 1175 26.06 -48.98 29.84
N LEU A 1176 27.02 -48.08 30.11
CA LEU A 1176 28.09 -48.31 31.10
C LEU A 1176 27.56 -48.36 32.55
N ILE A 1177 26.66 -47.46 32.91
CA ILE A 1177 26.00 -47.43 34.23
C ILE A 1177 25.12 -48.67 34.40
N GLY A 1178 24.35 -49.04 33.37
CA GLY A 1178 23.56 -50.28 33.36
C GLY A 1178 24.41 -51.54 33.56
N LEU A 1179 25.56 -51.62 32.89
CA LEU A 1179 26.52 -52.72 33.06
C LEU A 1179 27.09 -52.76 34.49
N ALA A 1180 27.44 -51.61 35.06
CA ALA A 1180 28.00 -51.52 36.41
C ALA A 1180 27.00 -51.96 37.48
N ILE A 1181 25.73 -51.55 37.35
CA ILE A 1181 24.64 -51.97 38.25
C ILE A 1181 24.38 -53.48 38.13
N ALA A 1182 24.36 -54.02 36.90
CA ALA A 1182 24.16 -55.45 36.67
C ALA A 1182 25.29 -56.29 37.30
N LEU A 1183 26.55 -55.89 37.13
CA LEU A 1183 27.69 -56.55 37.76
C LEU A 1183 27.64 -56.46 39.30
N GLY A 1184 27.24 -55.30 39.83
CA GLY A 1184 27.04 -55.11 41.27
C GLY A 1184 25.96 -56.04 41.83
N LEU A 1185 24.81 -56.15 41.17
CA LEU A 1185 23.72 -57.02 41.58
C LEU A 1185 24.11 -58.51 41.52
N ILE A 1186 24.83 -58.94 40.48
CA ILE A 1186 25.34 -60.31 40.39
C ILE A 1186 26.31 -60.60 41.55
N PHE A 1187 27.22 -59.68 41.84
CA PHE A 1187 28.15 -59.82 42.97
C PHE A 1187 27.40 -59.95 44.31
N PHE A 1188 26.38 -59.11 44.56
CA PHE A 1188 25.56 -59.20 45.77
C PHE A 1188 24.79 -60.51 45.87
N ILE A 1189 24.23 -61.02 44.77
CA ILE A 1189 23.54 -62.32 44.74
C ILE A 1189 24.51 -63.46 45.06
N VAL A 1190 25.73 -63.43 44.51
CA VAL A 1190 26.77 -64.44 44.78
C VAL A 1190 27.21 -64.39 46.24
N VAL A 1191 27.46 -63.20 46.79
CA VAL A 1191 27.83 -63.02 48.20
C VAL A 1191 26.71 -63.48 49.13
N ALA A 1192 25.45 -63.14 48.84
CA ALA A 1192 24.29 -63.63 49.57
C ALA A 1192 24.19 -65.16 49.51
N GLY A 1193 24.42 -65.76 48.32
CA GLY A 1193 24.47 -67.20 48.13
C GLY A 1193 25.55 -67.88 48.98
N ILE A 1194 26.77 -67.33 49.00
CA ILE A 1194 27.88 -67.83 49.83
C ILE A 1194 27.58 -67.68 51.32
N LEU A 1195 26.97 -66.58 51.74
CA LEU A 1195 26.58 -66.36 53.14
C LEU A 1195 25.48 -67.33 53.58
N VAL A 1196 24.49 -67.59 52.72
CA VAL A 1196 23.42 -68.59 52.94
C VAL A 1196 24.01 -70.01 52.97
N GLU A 1197 24.94 -70.34 52.08
CA GLU A 1197 25.63 -71.63 52.06
C GLU A 1197 26.49 -71.81 53.33
N ARG A 1198 27.20 -70.77 53.76
CA ARG A 1198 28.01 -70.79 54.98
C ARG A 1198 27.17 -70.85 56.25
N ALA A 1199 25.98 -70.26 56.24
CA ALA A 1199 24.99 -70.39 57.32
C ALA A 1199 24.38 -71.80 57.35
N ARG A 1200 24.09 -72.41 56.19
CA ARG A 1200 23.63 -73.82 56.09
C ARG A 1200 24.70 -74.80 56.58
N ARG A 1201 25.96 -74.64 56.16
CA ARG A 1201 27.09 -75.49 56.56
C ARG A 1201 27.46 -75.40 58.04
N ARG A 1202 26.98 -74.39 58.79
CA ARG A 1202 27.09 -74.36 60.26
C ARG A 1202 26.01 -75.18 60.98
N ARG A 1203 24.89 -75.49 60.34
CA ARG A 1203 23.78 -76.27 60.92
C ARG A 1203 23.85 -77.77 60.61
N GLU A 1204 24.51 -78.17 59.53
CA GLU A 1204 24.60 -79.56 59.09
C GLU A 1204 26.07 -80.00 59.13
N GLY A 1205 26.42 -80.81 60.13
CA GLY A 1205 27.78 -81.30 60.36
C GLY A 1205 28.34 -82.14 59.21
N TYR A 1206 29.67 -82.10 59.10
CA TYR A 1206 30.49 -82.72 58.05
C TYR A 1206 30.20 -84.21 57.83
N VAL A 1207 30.00 -84.63 56.57
CA VAL A 1207 29.98 -86.05 56.17
C VAL A 1207 30.98 -86.29 55.04
N PRO A 1208 31.92 -87.27 55.14
CA PRO A 1208 32.92 -87.52 54.12
C PRO A 1208 32.36 -88.31 52.92
N MET A 1209 32.93 -88.01 51.76
CA MET A 1209 32.60 -88.53 50.43
C MET A 1209 32.93 -90.02 50.27
N ALA A 1210 31.99 -90.81 49.75
CA ALA A 1210 32.24 -92.18 49.30
C ALA A 1210 32.76 -92.19 47.85
N SER A 1211 33.89 -92.85 47.66
CA SER A 1211 34.58 -93.10 46.39
C SER A 1211 34.30 -94.51 45.90
N HIS A 1212 33.96 -94.65 44.61
CA HIS A 1212 34.30 -95.76 43.71
C HIS A 1212 33.49 -95.65 42.40
N ARG A 1213 33.93 -96.07 41.22
CA ARG A 1213 35.22 -96.45 40.61
C ARG A 1213 34.88 -96.80 39.16
N ASN A 1214 35.68 -96.31 38.22
CA ASN A 1214 35.92 -96.80 36.86
C ASN A 1214 34.89 -97.71 36.16
N GLY A 1215 34.44 -97.20 35.01
CA GLY A 1215 34.82 -97.79 33.73
C GLY A 1215 33.83 -98.78 33.14
N ASN A 1216 33.75 -98.96 31.84
CA ASN A 1216 34.50 -98.43 30.73
C ASN A 1216 33.84 -99.05 29.47
N LEU A 1217 34.23 -98.55 28.30
CA LEU A 1217 34.23 -99.27 27.03
C LEU A 1217 32.84 -99.40 26.38
N ASN A 1218 32.60 -98.59 25.36
CA ASN A 1218 32.91 -98.94 23.97
C ASN A 1218 31.61 -99.46 23.31
N ARG A 1219 31.28 -99.14 22.08
CA ARG A 1219 32.06 -98.57 20.98
C ARG A 1219 31.07 -98.42 19.82
N ILE A 1220 31.41 -97.49 18.91
CA ILE A 1220 31.34 -97.67 17.44
C ILE A 1220 29.96 -97.44 16.78
N PRO A 1221 29.89 -96.76 15.61
CA PRO A 1221 30.64 -95.60 15.05
C PRO A 1221 29.71 -94.82 14.05
N PRO A 1222 30.14 -94.20 12.91
CA PRO A 1222 31.23 -93.25 12.62
C PRO A 1222 30.68 -91.91 12.04
N GLU A 1223 31.19 -90.72 12.36
CA GLU A 1223 32.56 -90.26 12.14
C GLU A 1223 33.02 -90.34 10.68
N THR A 1224 32.68 -89.30 9.91
CA THR A 1224 33.72 -88.36 9.48
C THR A 1224 33.17 -86.96 9.81
N LEU A 1225 33.48 -86.35 10.95
CA LEU A 1225 34.85 -86.07 11.41
C LEU A 1225 35.61 -85.40 10.27
N LEU A 1226 35.15 -84.21 9.89
CA LEU A 1226 35.88 -83.03 9.40
C LEU A 1226 34.91 -82.11 8.65
N GLY A 1227 34.74 -80.89 9.14
CA GLY A 1227 34.07 -79.83 8.38
C GLY A 1227 33.28 -78.89 9.26
N GLY A 1228 33.94 -78.25 10.23
CA GLY A 1228 33.32 -77.16 10.96
C GLY A 1228 33.00 -75.99 10.05
N LEU A 1229 31.98 -75.23 10.41
CA LEU A 1229 31.99 -73.77 10.60
C LEU A 1229 30.54 -73.26 10.69
N HIS A 1230 30.31 -72.52 11.77
CA HIS A 1230 29.42 -71.36 11.87
C HIS A 1230 27.92 -71.58 12.04
N GLY A 1231 27.39 -70.87 13.04
CA GLY A 1231 26.38 -69.86 12.74
C GLY A 1231 25.00 -70.12 13.34
N ASP A 1232 24.87 -69.74 14.61
CA ASP A 1232 23.73 -69.09 15.27
C ASP A 1232 22.53 -68.69 14.36
N LYS A 1233 21.32 -69.15 14.72
CA LYS A 1233 20.29 -68.47 15.55
C LYS A 1233 19.56 -67.34 14.80
N SER A 1234 18.30 -67.57 14.46
CA SER A 1234 17.09 -67.38 15.30
C SER A 1234 16.60 -65.93 15.35
N SER A 1235 15.53 -65.71 14.57
CA SER A 1235 14.30 -64.97 14.90
C SER A 1235 13.83 -65.11 16.37
N PRO A 1236 12.72 -64.48 16.82
CA PRO A 1236 12.03 -63.22 16.47
C PRO A 1236 11.58 -62.47 17.79
N PRO A 1237 10.45 -61.74 17.86
CA PRO A 1237 10.35 -60.33 17.49
C PRO A 1237 9.77 -59.42 18.61
N LYS A 1238 9.80 -58.11 18.31
CA LYS A 1238 8.96 -56.99 18.80
C LYS A 1238 8.90 -56.74 20.31
N VAL A 1239 9.50 -55.62 20.74
CA VAL A 1239 8.91 -54.26 20.61
C VAL A 1239 10.00 -53.35 20.11
#